data_AF-A0A6B8RSN0-F1
#
_entry.id   AF-A0A6B8RSN0-F1
#
_cell.length_a   1.000
_cell.length_b   1.000
_cell.length_c   1.000
_cell.angle_alpha   90.00
_cell.angle_beta   90.00
_cell.angle_gamma   90.00
#
_symmetry.space_group_name_H-M   'P 1'
#
loop_
_entity.id
_entity.type
_entity.pdbx_description
1 polymer ?
#
loop_
_entity_poly.entity_id
_entity_poly.type
_entity_poly.pdbx_seq_one_letter_code
_entity_poly.pdbx_strand_id
1 'polypeptide(L)'
;MRSSFQKRITSFALIFTLFCGTAIPIFADNGGAAAKPAVAPKATEVIAGIVPVGSVAINKKSNFELKQVAILAGDEDKTVTFTVTVINGEDTELQFIDYWVRLTNQTGAKYTINLMPEDKDKNRVAPHSSLDFHFYAKVNSKTGLKDLKFSFIQWDFTLGNYERSLGTLSIPATYTDLTPVQVKRIIPVLGTSLKTAISRVAINKTDENYLVSVYYSIENIGLKSVKLPAYSFDLLTAEGYVYPLDAKSIVDLTLAPRVKKEVVLTTTVPTGVAAKGWKMQVTKPDETVKVLPVALYALPQSDTAAGADSTRVIDVSGTAVNTTINRASLTKTETNYMSNIFFTFANNGSKTVLLPEYTFNVKTKDGLIYPLTATAFTKISLNPKESKEFQLSVSIPLTVNVDELELQLVQPQATGTTGTDNGFNYPIATYKVPKSTPEEASTEFAQVIDVAGKSINAIINRASMAKTETSYTSNIFMSFENNGAKAVLLPEYLFNVKTKDGLVYPLTATTFTKISLNPKESKEFQLSVSIPLTVDVTELELQLVQPSATGTDSSFNYPIATFKVPESTTQEVSFGYEYFYTNTNGSYSAQLVSVQRLPWEDQDILSAEISISNKGTAVAPPTKLQGYFLLDGKIKIDASILDMDKAISIPSSGKASYVVMSKIPYTSQFSDLKLVLQEKKSETDSLTIAEFKSNADMVDLPTIAKGESYKLLNTGKSAELTVTNLYTYKGTTNDLYYLELDMKSLEKRITTSTPLSAYLKTKDDLYFPAKVIDATGKINPGGKAVVAITAELPQGLKGTDIELLIGQAVNSVSSGPDPTVSTDGYIRVAKMVLPDENTTVSGSLSGMVIQPYTIGLSNFKSETPSNVNNAGFNINFDYSLAKSTLPLPTSTNLHKLVVEITDSASKKHKKEFDFKDLTVGAGSTFIPITFATDNEFIEFIKNNGSSNSYTINVYDQITTGTEVYTKLLGSTNNTWTY
;
A
#
# COMPACT_ATOMS: atom_id res chain seq x y z
N MET A 1 -37.53 46.65 -4.35
CA MET A 1 -37.83 47.04 -2.95
C MET A 1 -36.57 47.69 -2.39
N ARG A 2 -36.43 49.04 -2.47
CA ARG A 2 -36.72 50.04 -1.41
C ARG A 2 -35.93 49.73 -0.12
N SER A 3 -34.75 50.36 0.07
CA SER A 3 -34.49 51.65 0.79
C SER A 3 -34.51 51.45 2.32
N SER A 4 -33.69 52.02 3.20
CA SER A 4 -32.87 53.26 3.26
C SER A 4 -32.30 53.29 4.72
N PHE A 5 -31.12 53.81 5.05
CA PHE A 5 -30.84 55.23 5.42
C PHE A 5 -29.34 55.29 5.80
N GLN A 6 -28.42 55.94 5.06
CA GLN A 6 -28.04 57.37 5.03
C GLN A 6 -27.81 58.09 6.38
N LYS A 7 -26.57 58.56 6.59
CA LYS A 7 -26.23 60.00 6.64
C LYS A 7 -24.75 60.26 6.29
N ARG A 8 -24.55 61.24 5.40
CA ARG A 8 -23.28 61.85 4.94
C ARG A 8 -22.84 62.93 5.94
N ILE A 9 -21.54 63.25 5.98
CA ILE A 9 -20.99 64.63 5.94
C ILE A 9 -19.56 64.55 5.36
N THR A 10 -19.27 65.53 4.51
CA THR A 10 -18.10 65.74 3.65
C THR A 10 -17.02 66.55 4.36
N SER A 11 -15.73 66.32 4.05
CA SER A 11 -14.73 67.34 3.62
C SER A 11 -13.28 67.08 4.06
N PHE A 12 -12.39 67.12 3.07
CA PHE A 12 -10.96 67.47 3.03
C PHE A 12 -10.19 67.74 4.34
N ALA A 13 -9.02 67.09 4.49
CA ALA A 13 -7.71 67.77 4.49
C ALA A 13 -6.54 66.77 4.62
N LEU A 14 -5.56 66.94 3.74
CA LEU A 14 -4.17 66.48 3.83
C LEU A 14 -3.50 67.12 5.06
N ILE A 15 -2.65 66.41 5.82
CA ILE A 15 -1.36 66.91 6.36
C ILE A 15 -0.64 65.85 7.21
N PHE A 16 0.66 65.81 6.92
CA PHE A 16 1.79 65.14 7.56
C PHE A 16 1.95 65.53 9.04
N THR A 17 2.25 64.60 9.96
CA THR A 17 3.07 64.96 11.15
C THR A 17 3.66 63.75 11.88
N LEU A 18 4.99 63.82 12.07
CA LEU A 18 5.77 63.09 13.05
C LEU A 18 5.24 63.32 14.47
N PHE A 19 5.34 62.30 15.34
CA PHE A 19 5.50 62.52 16.78
C PHE A 19 6.60 61.62 17.34
N CYS A 20 7.67 62.26 17.82
CA CYS A 20 8.49 61.77 18.92
C CYS A 20 7.63 61.65 20.17
N GLY A 21 7.76 60.56 20.90
CA GLY A 21 7.20 60.40 22.24
C GLY A 21 8.21 59.68 23.13
N THR A 22 8.79 60.43 24.05
CA THR A 22 9.66 59.98 25.14
C THR A 22 8.86 59.14 26.14
N ALA A 23 9.47 58.09 26.67
CA ALA A 23 8.96 57.42 27.88
C ALA A 23 10.12 57.12 28.83
N ILE A 24 10.05 57.70 30.03
CA ILE A 24 10.79 57.29 31.24
C ILE A 24 9.73 56.74 32.24
N PRO A 25 10.14 56.06 33.32
CA PRO A 25 9.92 54.64 33.57
C PRO A 25 8.72 54.37 34.49
N ILE A 26 8.22 53.13 34.51
CA ILE A 26 7.32 52.64 35.56
C ILE A 26 8.06 51.53 36.31
N PHE A 27 8.18 51.68 37.63
CA PHE A 27 8.70 50.66 38.54
C PHE A 27 7.58 49.71 38.99
N ALA A 28 7.85 48.42 38.77
CA ALA A 28 7.60 47.23 39.58
C ALA A 28 6.28 47.03 40.35
N ASP A 29 5.62 45.90 40.05
CA ASP A 29 5.15 44.95 41.07
C ASP A 29 5.35 43.49 40.59
N ASN A 30 5.58 42.59 41.55
CA ASN A 30 6.13 41.25 41.43
C ASN A 30 5.16 40.17 40.94
N GLY A 31 5.68 39.18 40.20
CA GLY A 31 5.14 37.81 40.23
C GLY A 31 5.14 37.06 38.89
N GLY A 32 5.98 36.03 38.77
CA GLY A 32 5.85 34.96 37.77
C GLY A 32 6.83 35.01 36.60
N ALA A 33 8.03 34.43 36.80
CA ALA A 33 9.04 34.29 35.75
C ALA A 33 8.60 33.28 34.67
N ALA A 34 8.15 33.80 33.52
CA ALA A 34 8.12 33.07 32.26
C ALA A 34 9.28 33.57 31.38
N ALA A 35 10.16 32.66 30.98
CA ALA A 35 11.37 32.96 30.23
C ALA A 35 11.07 33.64 28.88
N LYS A 36 11.63 34.83 28.69
CA LYS A 36 11.67 35.57 27.42
C LYS A 36 12.60 34.83 26.45
N PRO A 37 12.30 34.74 25.14
CA PRO A 37 13.18 34.08 24.19
C PRO A 37 14.54 34.79 24.17
N ALA A 38 15.61 34.04 24.37
CA ALA A 38 16.97 34.54 24.27
C ALA A 38 17.20 35.06 22.84
N VAL A 39 17.35 36.38 22.71
CA VAL A 39 17.94 36.97 21.51
C VAL A 39 19.38 36.49 21.47
N ALA A 40 19.71 35.65 20.47
CA ALA A 40 21.07 35.18 20.25
C ALA A 40 22.03 36.39 20.21
N PRO A 41 23.15 36.35 20.94
CA PRO A 41 24.10 37.45 20.93
C PRO A 41 24.66 37.61 19.51
N LYS A 42 24.57 38.84 18.98
CA LYS A 42 25.15 39.21 17.69
C LYS A 42 26.67 39.00 17.79
N ALA A 43 27.20 37.99 17.09
CA ALA A 43 28.62 37.68 17.08
C ALA A 43 29.42 38.95 16.73
N THR A 44 30.29 39.37 17.65
CA THR A 44 31.10 40.58 17.47
C THR A 44 32.25 40.23 16.52
N GLU A 45 32.36 40.92 15.38
CA GLU A 45 33.43 40.65 14.40
C GLU A 45 34.81 40.93 15.03
N VAL A 46 35.72 39.95 15.00
CA VAL A 46 37.10 40.11 15.47
C VAL A 46 37.99 40.52 14.30
N ILE A 47 38.57 41.71 14.39
CA ILE A 47 39.57 42.23 13.45
C ILE A 47 40.95 42.08 14.10
N ALA A 48 41.90 41.46 13.39
CA ALA A 48 43.30 41.43 13.79
C ALA A 48 43.85 42.86 13.84
N GLY A 49 44.14 43.35 15.04
CA GLY A 49 44.84 44.62 15.24
C GLY A 49 46.29 44.53 14.78
N ILE A 50 46.89 45.68 14.44
CA ILE A 50 48.33 45.76 14.22
C ILE A 50 48.99 45.61 15.60
N VAL A 51 49.65 44.47 15.85
CA VAL A 51 50.36 44.22 17.11
C VAL A 51 51.77 44.78 17.00
N PRO A 52 52.14 45.82 17.78
CA PRO A 52 53.53 46.26 17.82
C PRO A 52 54.40 45.20 18.49
N VAL A 53 55.62 45.03 17.99
CA VAL A 53 56.67 44.20 18.61
C VAL A 53 57.10 44.82 19.94
N GLY A 54 57.16 46.15 19.99
CA GLY A 54 57.55 46.94 21.15
C GLY A 54 57.93 48.36 20.74
N SER A 55 58.33 49.17 21.72
CA SER A 55 58.79 50.53 21.49
C SER A 55 60.13 50.83 22.18
N VAL A 56 60.88 51.78 21.63
CA VAL A 56 62.14 52.30 22.17
C VAL A 56 62.01 53.80 22.32
N ALA A 57 62.23 54.32 23.53
CA ALA A 57 62.18 55.76 23.78
C ALA A 57 63.34 56.47 23.05
N ILE A 58 63.01 57.56 22.35
CA ILE A 58 64.00 58.50 21.80
C ILE A 58 64.39 59.49 22.90
N ASN A 59 63.38 59.99 23.61
CA ASN A 59 63.50 60.87 24.78
C ASN A 59 62.25 60.69 25.68
N LYS A 60 61.94 61.66 26.55
CA LYS A 60 60.80 61.58 27.48
C LYS A 60 59.42 61.62 26.79
N LYS A 61 59.28 62.25 25.61
CA LYS A 61 58.00 62.43 24.91
C LYS A 61 57.90 61.71 23.57
N SER A 62 59.02 61.30 22.99
CA SER A 62 59.09 60.70 21.65
C SER A 62 59.66 59.28 21.71
N ASN A 63 59.15 58.39 20.85
CA ASN A 63 59.57 56.99 20.78
C ASN A 63 59.53 56.44 19.35
N PHE A 64 60.27 55.36 19.13
CA PHE A 64 60.12 54.46 18.00
C PHE A 64 59.20 53.31 18.40
N GLU A 65 58.23 52.96 17.56
CA GLU A 65 57.43 51.75 17.67
C GLU A 65 57.74 50.82 16.49
N LEU A 66 58.13 49.59 16.78
CA LEU A 66 58.38 48.56 15.76
C LEU A 66 57.11 47.73 15.58
N LYS A 67 56.59 47.65 14.35
CA LYS A 67 55.38 46.88 14.03
C LYS A 67 55.49 46.21 12.66
N GLN A 68 54.58 45.29 12.37
CA GLN A 68 54.45 44.62 11.05
C GLN A 68 55.74 43.94 10.56
N VAL A 69 56.52 43.38 11.48
CA VAL A 69 57.66 42.52 11.10
C VAL A 69 57.13 41.23 10.46
N ALA A 70 57.52 40.99 9.22
CA ALA A 70 57.20 39.79 8.45
C ALA A 70 58.47 39.22 7.81
N ILE A 71 58.48 37.91 7.55
CA ILE A 71 59.58 37.23 6.88
C ILE A 71 59.04 36.40 5.72
N LEU A 72 59.60 36.59 4.53
CA LEU A 72 59.25 35.90 3.30
C LEU A 72 60.40 34.97 2.89
N ALA A 73 60.11 33.70 2.60
CA ALA A 73 61.10 32.75 2.13
C ALA A 73 61.46 32.99 0.65
N GLY A 74 62.74 32.79 0.31
CA GLY A 74 63.26 32.70 -1.06
C GLY A 74 64.20 31.49 -1.18
N ASP A 75 64.66 31.22 -2.40
CA ASP A 75 65.42 30.00 -2.71
C ASP A 75 66.76 29.93 -1.96
N GLU A 76 67.46 31.05 -1.85
CA GLU A 76 68.78 31.14 -1.17
C GLU A 76 68.77 32.02 0.09
N ASP A 77 67.84 32.98 0.15
CA ASP A 77 67.73 33.98 1.22
C ASP A 77 66.29 34.12 1.73
N LYS A 78 66.10 34.89 2.80
CA LYS A 78 64.78 35.33 3.26
C LYS A 78 64.72 36.84 3.24
N THR A 79 63.55 37.39 2.92
CA THR A 79 63.32 38.84 2.95
C THR A 79 62.55 39.19 4.21
N VAL A 80 63.15 40.02 5.08
CA VAL A 80 62.48 40.59 6.25
C VAL A 80 61.94 41.96 5.85
N THR A 81 60.69 42.24 6.19
CA THR A 81 60.09 43.57 6.06
C THR A 81 59.53 44.01 7.41
N PHE A 82 59.61 45.29 7.72
CA PHE A 82 59.08 45.83 8.98
C PHE A 82 58.81 47.33 8.88
N THR A 83 57.97 47.82 9.79
CA THR A 83 57.61 49.23 9.89
C THR A 83 58.12 49.80 11.20
N VAL A 84 58.80 50.94 11.14
CA VAL A 84 59.13 51.77 12.30
C VAL A 84 58.25 53.00 12.27
N THR A 85 57.38 53.13 13.26
CA THR A 85 56.64 54.37 13.50
C THR A 85 57.46 55.25 14.40
N VAL A 86 57.73 56.48 13.94
CA VAL A 86 58.34 57.51 14.76
C VAL A 86 57.23 58.37 15.33
N ILE A 87 57.06 58.34 16.65
CA ILE A 87 56.07 59.13 17.36
C ILE A 87 56.78 60.34 17.97
N ASN A 88 56.49 61.53 17.45
CA ASN A 88 57.05 62.78 17.94
C ASN A 88 56.06 63.47 18.89
N GLY A 89 56.31 63.37 20.19
CA GLY A 89 55.55 64.08 21.23
C GLY A 89 56.17 65.42 21.63
N GLU A 90 57.20 65.88 20.94
CA GLU A 90 57.82 67.18 21.19
C GLU A 90 57.06 68.32 20.50
N ASP A 91 57.34 69.54 20.95
CA ASP A 91 56.81 70.79 20.38
C ASP A 91 57.60 71.24 19.14
N THR A 92 58.73 70.58 18.85
CA THR A 92 59.57 70.80 17.66
C THR A 92 59.54 69.58 16.75
N GLU A 93 59.88 69.79 15.48
CA GLU A 93 60.03 68.68 14.56
C GLU A 93 61.19 67.75 14.93
N LEU A 94 61.07 66.49 14.52
CA LEU A 94 62.09 65.46 14.69
C LEU A 94 62.61 65.03 13.31
N GLN A 95 63.93 65.05 13.15
CA GLN A 95 64.60 64.63 11.91
C GLN A 95 64.98 63.15 12.02
N PHE A 96 64.41 62.30 11.16
CA PHE A 96 64.66 60.86 11.20
C PHE A 96 66.09 60.51 10.76
N ILE A 97 66.73 61.33 9.93
CA ILE A 97 68.12 61.14 9.46
C ILE A 97 69.13 61.08 10.61
N ASP A 98 68.81 61.65 11.78
CA ASP A 98 69.64 61.58 12.99
C ASP A 98 69.59 60.18 13.65
N TYR A 99 68.75 59.29 13.16
CA TYR A 99 68.47 57.98 13.74
C TYR A 99 68.60 56.87 12.69
N TRP A 100 68.84 55.65 13.16
CA TRP A 100 68.86 54.47 12.30
C TRP A 100 68.48 53.20 13.05
N VAL A 101 68.18 52.15 12.29
CA VAL A 101 67.86 50.81 12.82
C VAL A 101 68.84 49.78 12.26
N ARG A 102 69.36 48.92 13.13
CA ARG A 102 70.26 47.79 12.80
C ARG A 102 69.53 46.47 13.01
N LEU A 103 69.73 45.50 12.12
CA LEU A 103 69.17 44.15 12.23
C LEU A 103 70.28 43.15 12.50
N THR A 104 70.08 42.33 13.52
CA THR A 104 70.90 41.15 13.82
C THR A 104 70.02 39.94 14.04
N ASN A 105 70.59 38.72 13.95
CA ASN A 105 69.93 37.52 14.46
C ASN A 105 70.40 37.18 15.88
N GLN A 106 69.81 36.16 16.50
CA GLN A 106 70.21 35.69 17.84
C GLN A 106 71.67 35.22 17.92
N THR A 107 72.26 34.76 16.81
CA THR A 107 73.68 34.35 16.74
C THR A 107 74.65 35.52 16.52
N GLY A 108 74.15 36.76 16.41
CA GLY A 108 74.95 37.97 16.24
C GLY A 108 75.33 38.32 14.79
N ALA A 109 74.82 37.58 13.78
CA ALA A 109 75.01 37.93 12.38
C ALA A 109 74.30 39.25 12.06
N LYS A 110 75.00 40.17 11.41
CA LYS A 110 74.48 41.51 11.05
C LYS A 110 73.92 41.51 9.63
N TYR A 111 72.79 42.18 9.42
CA TYR A 111 72.15 42.31 8.12
C TYR A 111 71.96 43.77 7.72
N THR A 112 72.15 44.05 6.43
CA THR A 112 71.92 45.37 5.85
C THR A 112 70.41 45.62 5.75
N ILE A 113 69.97 46.71 6.36
CA ILE A 113 68.60 47.22 6.25
C ILE A 113 68.59 48.33 5.19
N ASN A 114 67.56 48.34 4.36
CA ASN A 114 67.29 49.37 3.38
C ASN A 114 65.90 49.97 3.62
N LEU A 115 65.77 51.28 3.45
CA LEU A 115 64.49 51.97 3.45
C LEU A 115 63.75 51.68 2.13
N MET A 116 62.44 51.49 2.17
CA MET A 116 61.64 51.32 0.96
C MET A 116 61.69 52.59 0.10
N PRO A 117 61.71 52.48 -1.25
CA PRO A 117 61.78 53.65 -2.13
C PRO A 117 60.64 54.66 -1.93
N GLU A 118 59.44 54.18 -1.56
CA GLU A 118 58.27 55.02 -1.26
C GLU A 118 58.47 55.96 -0.05
N ASP A 119 59.45 55.64 0.79
CA ASP A 119 59.75 56.39 2.01
C ASP A 119 61.04 57.22 1.90
N LYS A 120 61.73 57.18 0.76
CA LYS A 120 63.05 57.83 0.57
C LYS A 120 63.04 59.34 0.85
N ASP A 121 61.90 60.00 0.62
CA ASP A 121 61.73 61.44 0.79
C ASP A 121 61.17 61.79 2.18
N LYS A 122 60.87 60.79 3.01
CA LYS A 122 60.45 60.99 4.41
C LYS A 122 61.69 61.26 5.26
N ASN A 123 61.68 62.38 5.98
CA ASN A 123 62.71 62.70 6.96
C ASN A 123 62.17 63.50 8.16
N ARG A 124 61.16 64.33 7.96
CA ARG A 124 60.65 65.25 8.98
C ARG A 124 59.37 64.70 9.60
N VAL A 125 59.37 64.52 10.92
CA VAL A 125 58.20 64.15 11.71
C VAL A 125 57.72 65.39 12.46
N ALA A 126 56.54 65.90 12.09
CA ALA A 126 56.01 67.14 12.67
C ALA A 126 55.76 67.00 14.19
N PRO A 127 55.74 68.12 14.94
CA PRO A 127 55.35 68.12 16.36
C PRO A 127 54.00 67.41 16.58
N HIS A 128 53.88 66.66 17.67
CA HIS A 128 52.65 65.95 18.07
C HIS A 128 52.07 65.03 16.99
N SER A 129 52.91 64.43 16.17
CA SER A 129 52.50 63.57 15.06
C SER A 129 53.30 62.27 15.01
N SER A 130 52.86 61.34 14.16
CA SER A 130 53.56 60.08 13.92
C SER A 130 53.78 59.85 12.43
N LEU A 131 54.90 59.27 12.06
CA LEU A 131 55.21 58.90 10.67
C LEU A 131 55.76 57.48 10.59
N ASP A 132 55.26 56.70 9.63
CA ASP A 132 55.69 55.33 9.36
C ASP A 132 56.82 55.30 8.32
N PHE A 133 57.88 54.55 8.63
CA PHE A 133 59.01 54.22 7.78
C PHE A 133 59.08 52.71 7.56
N HIS A 134 59.09 52.29 6.30
CA HIS A 134 59.07 50.89 5.88
C HIS A 134 60.46 50.46 5.45
N PHE A 135 60.89 49.31 5.95
CA PHE A 135 62.22 48.78 5.73
C PHE A 135 62.18 47.36 5.20
N TYR A 136 63.25 46.97 4.50
CA TYR A 136 63.52 45.60 4.16
C TYR A 136 64.99 45.20 4.41
N ALA A 137 65.21 43.91 4.59
CA ALA A 137 66.55 43.32 4.69
C ALA A 137 66.56 41.91 4.11
N LYS A 138 67.68 41.51 3.51
CA LYS A 138 67.94 40.12 3.13
C LYS A 138 68.69 39.41 4.25
N VAL A 139 68.13 38.29 4.72
CA VAL A 139 68.72 37.44 5.77
C VAL A 139 68.96 36.03 5.23
N ASN A 140 69.82 35.25 5.89
CA ASN A 140 70.12 33.89 5.43
C ASN A 140 68.90 32.95 5.61
N SER A 141 68.88 31.86 4.84
CA SER A 141 67.80 30.86 4.84
C SER A 141 67.53 30.20 6.20
N LYS A 142 68.51 30.19 7.12
CA LYS A 142 68.37 29.61 8.47
C LYS A 142 67.73 30.57 9.49
N THR A 143 67.72 31.87 9.22
CA THR A 143 67.19 32.86 10.17
C THR A 143 65.66 32.82 10.17
N GLY A 144 65.05 32.63 11.33
CA GLY A 144 63.60 32.68 11.55
C GLY A 144 63.13 34.04 12.04
N LEU A 145 61.81 34.27 12.03
CA LEU A 145 61.20 35.51 12.54
C LEU A 145 61.59 35.79 14.00
N LYS A 146 61.63 34.76 14.83
CA LYS A 146 61.96 34.86 16.27
C LYS A 146 63.43 35.13 16.55
N ASP A 147 64.29 34.95 15.55
CA ASP A 147 65.72 35.18 15.71
C ASP A 147 66.09 36.65 15.57
N LEU A 148 65.19 37.49 15.03
CA LEU A 148 65.46 38.88 14.69
C LEU A 148 65.57 39.77 15.94
N LYS A 149 66.60 40.62 15.93
CA LYS A 149 66.87 41.66 16.92
C LYS A 149 67.12 42.99 16.24
N PHE A 150 66.37 44.02 16.65
CA PHE A 150 66.38 45.36 16.09
C PHE A 150 67.00 46.32 17.09
N SER A 151 68.15 46.90 16.76
CA SER A 151 68.81 47.90 17.59
C SER A 151 68.59 49.29 17.00
N PHE A 152 68.01 50.19 17.79
CA PHE A 152 67.78 51.58 17.42
C PHE A 152 68.95 52.43 17.92
N ILE A 153 69.45 53.29 17.04
CA ILE A 153 70.59 54.15 17.31
C ILE A 153 70.28 55.61 16.95
N GLN A 154 71.01 56.51 17.58
CA GLN A 154 71.14 57.91 17.18
C GLN A 154 72.58 58.17 16.73
N TRP A 155 72.75 58.87 15.61
CA TRP A 155 74.05 59.35 15.19
C TRP A 155 74.54 60.43 16.16
N ASP A 156 75.67 60.20 16.81
CA ASP A 156 76.26 61.07 17.83
C ASP A 156 77.75 61.23 17.58
N PHE A 157 78.12 62.30 16.87
CA PHE A 157 79.49 62.58 16.47
C PHE A 157 80.43 62.91 17.65
N THR A 158 79.91 62.96 18.89
CA THR A 158 80.74 63.12 20.10
C THR A 158 81.31 61.79 20.62
N LEU A 159 80.79 60.65 20.16
CA LEU A 159 81.26 59.31 20.54
C LEU A 159 82.28 58.78 19.53
N GLY A 160 83.25 57.97 20.00
CA GLY A 160 84.32 57.44 19.16
C GLY A 160 83.87 56.49 18.03
N ASN A 161 82.69 55.89 18.16
CA ASN A 161 82.05 55.05 17.14
C ASN A 161 80.87 55.77 16.43
N TYR A 162 80.63 57.04 16.76
CA TYR A 162 79.54 57.88 16.24
C TYR A 162 78.11 57.35 16.45
N GLU A 163 77.92 56.29 17.22
CA GLU A 163 76.61 55.65 17.43
C GLU A 163 76.26 55.63 18.91
N ARG A 164 75.16 56.31 19.28
CA ARG A 164 74.52 56.18 20.59
C ARG A 164 73.40 55.15 20.50
N SER A 165 73.45 54.10 21.30
CA SER A 165 72.35 53.11 21.36
C SER A 165 71.16 53.66 22.14
N LEU A 166 69.97 53.61 21.54
CA LEU A 166 68.71 54.03 22.18
C LEU A 166 67.97 52.84 22.81
N GLY A 167 68.17 51.64 22.26
CA GLY A 167 67.57 50.42 22.77
C GLY A 167 67.58 49.29 21.75
N THR A 168 67.22 48.09 22.19
CA THR A 168 67.10 46.91 21.33
C THR A 168 65.79 46.19 21.58
N LEU A 169 65.09 45.81 20.51
CA LEU A 169 63.89 44.99 20.54
C LEU A 169 64.17 43.62 19.95
N SER A 170 63.82 42.57 20.69
CA SER A 170 63.78 41.19 20.18
C SER A 170 62.33 40.82 19.89
N ILE A 171 62.08 39.99 18.88
CA ILE A 171 60.72 39.52 18.58
C ILE A 171 60.20 38.66 19.76
N PRO A 172 59.12 39.07 20.46
CA PRO A 172 58.56 38.29 21.57
C PRO A 172 58.10 36.91 21.10
N ALA A 173 58.15 35.90 21.98
CA ALA A 173 57.65 34.56 21.68
C ALA A 173 56.17 34.56 21.24
N THR A 174 55.37 35.52 21.74
CA THR A 174 53.94 35.70 21.43
C THR A 174 53.66 36.42 20.10
N TYR A 175 54.64 37.10 19.50
CA TYR A 175 54.43 37.89 18.28
C TYR A 175 54.20 37.00 17.04
N THR A 176 53.15 37.23 16.25
CA THR A 176 52.92 36.50 15.00
C THR A 176 52.30 37.41 13.96
N ASP A 177 52.74 37.28 12.71
CA ASP A 177 52.13 37.95 11.55
C ASP A 177 51.00 37.11 10.92
N LEU A 178 50.83 35.87 11.40
CA LEU A 178 49.75 34.95 11.05
C LEU A 178 48.41 35.46 11.55
N THR A 179 47.49 35.69 10.61
CA THR A 179 46.08 35.96 10.89
C THR A 179 45.40 34.64 11.27
N PRO A 180 44.85 34.50 12.49
CA PRO A 180 44.19 33.26 12.91
C PRO A 180 42.93 32.96 12.11
N VAL A 181 42.48 31.71 12.18
CA VAL A 181 41.23 31.26 11.56
C VAL A 181 40.05 32.11 12.08
N GLN A 182 39.12 32.45 11.19
CA GLN A 182 37.93 33.27 11.46
C GLN A 182 38.20 34.72 11.93
N VAL A 183 39.46 35.16 12.00
CA VAL A 183 39.82 36.55 12.27
C VAL A 183 40.00 37.30 10.95
N LYS A 184 39.42 38.50 10.86
CA LYS A 184 39.55 39.36 9.67
C LYS A 184 40.79 40.24 9.79
N ARG A 185 41.47 40.53 8.69
CA ARG A 185 42.61 41.47 8.62
C ARG A 185 42.22 42.70 7.81
N ILE A 186 42.68 43.88 8.22
CA ILE A 186 42.59 45.07 7.37
C ILE A 186 43.92 45.22 6.64
N ILE A 187 43.88 45.28 5.31
CA ILE A 187 45.04 45.55 4.45
C ILE A 187 44.86 46.90 3.75
N PRO A 188 45.85 47.80 3.80
CA PRO A 188 45.83 49.05 3.04
C PRO A 188 46.20 48.79 1.57
N VAL A 189 45.40 49.32 0.65
CA VAL A 189 45.56 49.16 -0.80
C VAL A 189 45.30 50.49 -1.49
N LEU A 190 46.33 51.12 -2.06
CA LEU A 190 46.25 52.39 -2.79
C LEU A 190 45.45 53.48 -2.03
N GLY A 191 45.71 53.63 -0.73
CA GLY A 191 45.02 54.59 0.14
C GLY A 191 43.59 54.20 0.58
N THR A 192 43.12 53.01 0.21
CA THR A 192 41.83 52.44 0.63
C THR A 192 42.07 51.25 1.56
N SER A 193 41.18 51.02 2.52
CA SER A 193 41.27 49.85 3.41
C SER A 193 40.38 48.70 2.93
N LEU A 194 40.96 47.51 2.80
CA LEU A 194 40.22 46.28 2.51
C LEU A 194 40.19 45.38 3.73
N LYS A 195 39.01 44.86 4.07
CA LYS A 195 38.83 43.86 5.13
C LYS A 195 38.82 42.48 4.48
N THR A 196 39.75 41.62 4.88
CA THR A 196 40.03 40.34 4.23
C THR A 196 40.06 39.18 5.22
N ALA A 197 39.62 38.00 4.78
CA ALA A 197 39.64 36.77 5.59
C ALA A 197 39.55 35.53 4.73
N ILE A 198 39.94 34.37 5.27
CA ILE A 198 39.59 33.07 4.69
C ILE A 198 38.26 32.63 5.29
N SER A 199 37.24 32.49 4.45
CA SER A 199 35.90 32.06 4.86
C SER A 199 35.87 30.57 5.16
N ARG A 200 36.42 29.76 4.25
CA ARG A 200 36.48 28.30 4.35
C ARG A 200 37.53 27.74 3.40
N VAL A 201 37.86 26.46 3.58
CA VAL A 201 38.76 25.69 2.72
C VAL A 201 38.12 24.36 2.40
N ALA A 202 38.27 23.89 1.16
CA ALA A 202 37.90 22.53 0.77
C ALA A 202 39.16 21.80 0.29
N ILE A 203 39.45 20.64 0.88
CA ILE A 203 40.56 19.78 0.48
C ILE A 203 39.96 18.43 0.07
N ASN A 204 40.09 18.10 -1.21
CA ASN A 204 39.70 16.79 -1.75
C ASN A 204 40.95 15.98 -2.06
N LYS A 205 40.94 14.68 -1.78
CA LYS A 205 42.05 13.78 -2.08
C LYS A 205 41.70 12.94 -3.31
N THR A 206 42.59 12.90 -4.29
CA THR A 206 42.64 11.90 -5.36
C THR A 206 43.77 10.91 -5.08
N ASP A 207 43.96 9.91 -5.94
CA ASP A 207 45.04 8.94 -5.78
C ASP A 207 46.43 9.62 -5.73
N GLU A 208 46.61 10.67 -6.53
CA GLU A 208 47.92 11.33 -6.70
C GLU A 208 48.01 12.70 -6.00
N ASN A 209 46.90 13.45 -5.90
CA ASN A 209 46.93 14.86 -5.47
C ASN A 209 45.81 15.21 -4.48
N TYR A 210 46.08 16.15 -3.58
CA TYR A 210 45.07 16.97 -2.93
C TYR A 210 44.66 18.11 -3.86
N LEU A 211 43.37 18.24 -4.14
CA LEU A 211 42.76 19.40 -4.80
C LEU A 211 42.32 20.37 -3.72
N VAL A 212 42.92 21.56 -3.69
CA VAL A 212 42.72 22.56 -2.64
C VAL A 212 41.96 23.74 -3.19
N SER A 213 40.89 24.15 -2.52
CA SER A 213 40.13 25.36 -2.81
C SER A 213 40.03 26.24 -1.56
N VAL A 214 40.55 27.46 -1.64
CA VAL A 214 40.52 28.47 -0.58
C VAL A 214 39.51 29.55 -0.95
N TYR A 215 38.52 29.76 -0.08
CA TYR A 215 37.51 30.80 -0.26
C TYR A 215 37.95 32.05 0.48
N TYR A 216 38.40 33.06 -0.26
CA TYR A 216 38.96 34.30 0.26
C TYR A 216 37.94 35.43 0.14
N SER A 217 37.55 36.00 1.28
CA SER A 217 36.63 37.13 1.36
C SER A 217 37.38 38.44 1.37
N ILE A 218 36.92 39.40 0.55
CA ILE A 218 37.46 40.75 0.43
C ILE A 218 36.30 41.75 0.45
N GLU A 219 36.36 42.71 1.36
CA GLU A 219 35.37 43.78 1.49
C GLU A 219 36.05 45.13 1.43
N ASN A 220 35.59 46.02 0.55
CA ASN A 220 36.06 47.41 0.54
C ASN A 220 35.37 48.20 1.66
N ILE A 221 36.11 48.51 2.72
CA ILE A 221 35.62 49.30 3.87
C ILE A 221 35.98 50.79 3.75
N GLY A 222 36.66 51.21 2.69
CA GLY A 222 36.98 52.60 2.42
C GLY A 222 35.87 53.34 1.66
N LEU A 223 36.09 54.64 1.45
CA LEU A 223 35.12 55.55 0.85
C LEU A 223 35.20 55.63 -0.70
N LYS A 224 36.22 55.01 -1.31
CA LYS A 224 36.47 55.07 -2.76
C LYS A 224 36.56 53.68 -3.35
N SER A 225 36.22 53.56 -4.64
CA SER A 225 36.48 52.34 -5.40
C SER A 225 37.99 52.11 -5.51
N VAL A 226 38.42 50.85 -5.43
CA VAL A 226 39.84 50.48 -5.56
C VAL A 226 39.99 49.30 -6.53
N LYS A 227 40.92 49.45 -7.48
CA LYS A 227 41.38 48.36 -8.34
C LYS A 227 42.47 47.59 -7.59
N LEU A 228 42.33 46.27 -7.47
CA LEU A 228 43.31 45.46 -6.77
C LEU A 228 44.64 45.42 -7.56
N PRO A 229 45.80 45.58 -6.89
CA PRO A 229 47.10 45.25 -7.45
C PRO A 229 47.18 43.79 -7.91
N ALA A 230 48.20 43.46 -8.69
CA ALA A 230 48.51 42.09 -9.10
C ALA A 230 49.03 41.26 -7.91
N TYR A 231 48.15 40.96 -6.95
CA TYR A 231 48.48 40.11 -5.81
C TYR A 231 48.72 38.67 -6.25
N SER A 232 49.74 38.05 -5.67
CA SER A 232 49.98 36.62 -5.78
C SER A 232 49.53 35.92 -4.50
N PHE A 233 48.97 34.72 -4.66
CA PHE A 233 48.41 33.92 -3.59
C PHE A 233 49.11 32.57 -3.59
N ASP A 234 49.71 32.20 -2.47
CA ASP A 234 50.45 30.94 -2.35
C ASP A 234 49.95 30.14 -1.16
N LEU A 235 49.90 28.83 -1.33
CA LEU A 235 49.68 27.85 -0.27
C LEU A 235 51.05 27.43 0.29
N LEU A 236 51.29 27.71 1.56
CA LEU A 236 52.52 27.36 2.27
C LEU A 236 52.27 26.14 3.15
N THR A 237 53.04 25.06 2.94
CA THR A 237 52.91 23.82 3.73
C THR A 237 53.67 23.91 5.05
N ALA A 238 53.44 22.96 5.96
CA ALA A 238 54.16 22.92 7.24
C ALA A 238 55.67 22.65 7.05
N GLU A 239 56.01 21.94 5.99
CA GLU A 239 57.38 21.62 5.55
C GLU A 239 58.06 22.80 4.83
N GLY A 240 57.31 23.87 4.51
CA GLY A 240 57.84 25.08 3.87
C GLY A 240 57.73 25.09 2.34
N TYR A 241 57.08 24.10 1.72
CA TYR A 241 56.81 24.12 0.29
C TYR A 241 55.78 25.20 -0.07
N VAL A 242 55.96 25.81 -1.24
CA VAL A 242 55.11 26.88 -1.76
C VAL A 242 54.42 26.39 -3.03
N TYR A 243 53.09 26.37 -3.01
CA TYR A 243 52.26 26.02 -4.16
C TYR A 243 51.42 27.24 -4.58
N PRO A 244 51.58 27.77 -5.81
CA PRO A 244 50.81 28.91 -6.26
C PRO A 244 49.32 28.55 -6.35
N LEU A 245 48.46 29.45 -5.88
CA LEU A 245 47.02 29.36 -6.03
C LEU A 245 46.59 30.10 -7.30
N ASP A 246 45.81 29.44 -8.16
CA ASP A 246 45.18 30.06 -9.30
C ASP A 246 44.20 31.14 -8.81
N ALA A 247 44.49 32.37 -9.23
CA ALA A 247 43.83 33.59 -8.81
C ALA A 247 43.08 34.28 -9.97
N LYS A 248 42.70 33.55 -11.03
CA LYS A 248 41.93 34.09 -12.17
C LYS A 248 40.69 34.90 -11.74
N SER A 249 40.04 34.53 -10.64
CA SER A 249 38.82 35.16 -10.11
C SER A 249 39.04 36.57 -9.51
N ILE A 250 40.30 36.98 -9.31
CA ILE A 250 40.67 38.27 -8.69
C ILE A 250 41.51 39.18 -9.62
N VAL A 251 41.98 38.67 -10.77
CA VAL A 251 42.69 39.49 -11.77
C VAL A 251 41.79 40.64 -12.23
N ASP A 252 42.35 41.86 -12.27
CA ASP A 252 41.65 43.12 -12.62
C ASP A 252 40.41 43.48 -11.78
N LEU A 253 40.20 42.82 -10.64
CA LEU A 253 39.04 43.07 -9.79
C LEU A 253 39.02 44.51 -9.26
N THR A 254 37.91 45.21 -9.50
CA THR A 254 37.61 46.52 -8.92
C THR A 254 36.48 46.39 -7.90
N LEU A 255 36.70 46.90 -6.69
CA LEU A 255 35.71 46.85 -5.60
C LEU A 255 35.20 48.26 -5.29
N ALA A 256 33.90 48.48 -5.45
CA ALA A 256 33.24 49.72 -5.01
C ALA A 256 33.11 49.79 -3.48
N PRO A 257 32.90 50.99 -2.88
CA PRO A 257 32.72 51.14 -1.45
C PRO A 257 31.64 50.19 -0.89
N ARG A 258 31.91 49.55 0.24
CA ARG A 258 31.02 48.59 0.94
C ARG A 258 30.71 47.30 0.17
N VAL A 259 31.33 47.06 -0.98
CA VAL A 259 31.18 45.78 -1.70
C VAL A 259 32.04 44.72 -1.04
N LYS A 260 31.39 43.61 -0.65
CA LYS A 260 32.02 42.36 -0.23
C LYS A 260 31.96 41.36 -1.38
N LYS A 261 33.08 40.71 -1.68
CA LYS A 261 33.17 39.62 -2.63
C LYS A 261 33.90 38.44 -1.99
N GLU A 262 33.47 37.23 -2.33
CA GLU A 262 34.21 36.00 -2.02
C GLU A 262 34.79 35.48 -3.33
N VAL A 263 36.08 35.19 -3.35
CA VAL A 263 36.80 34.64 -4.49
C VAL A 263 37.33 33.26 -4.14
N VAL A 264 37.36 32.36 -5.12
CA VAL A 264 37.89 31.01 -4.95
C VAL A 264 39.28 30.97 -5.57
N LEU A 265 40.24 30.50 -4.78
CA LEU A 265 41.64 30.33 -5.13
C LEU A 265 41.96 28.84 -5.09
N THR A 266 42.60 28.29 -6.12
CA THR A 266 42.71 26.82 -6.24
C THR A 266 44.13 26.35 -6.56
N THR A 267 44.52 25.20 -6.04
CA THR A 267 45.81 24.57 -6.39
C THR A 267 45.75 23.05 -6.21
N THR A 268 46.79 22.36 -6.65
CA THR A 268 46.97 20.92 -6.46
C THR A 268 48.26 20.66 -5.70
N VAL A 269 48.20 19.78 -4.69
CA VAL A 269 49.34 19.43 -3.83
C VAL A 269 49.50 17.91 -3.83
N PRO A 270 50.68 17.33 -4.11
CA PRO A 270 50.85 15.88 -4.11
C PRO A 270 50.46 15.22 -2.78
N THR A 271 49.89 14.01 -2.82
CA THR A 271 49.44 13.29 -1.61
C THR A 271 50.57 12.91 -0.64
N GLY A 272 51.83 12.95 -1.09
CA GLY A 272 53.03 12.78 -0.27
C GLY A 272 53.32 13.93 0.70
N VAL A 273 52.66 15.09 0.56
CA VAL A 273 52.78 16.23 1.48
C VAL A 273 51.70 16.17 2.55
N ALA A 274 52.02 16.42 3.82
CA ALA A 274 51.03 16.32 4.90
C ALA A 274 49.97 17.42 4.80
N ALA A 275 48.69 17.05 4.78
CA ALA A 275 47.55 17.98 4.67
C ALA A 275 47.20 18.74 5.98
N LYS A 276 48.18 18.98 6.86
CA LYS A 276 47.99 19.68 8.15
C LYS A 276 48.93 20.87 8.26
N GLY A 277 48.46 21.94 8.90
CA GLY A 277 49.29 23.11 9.19
C GLY A 277 49.55 24.05 8.01
N TRP A 278 48.85 23.87 6.89
CA TRP A 278 48.93 24.75 5.73
C TRP A 278 48.46 26.17 6.04
N LYS A 279 49.06 27.13 5.36
CA LYS A 279 48.79 28.57 5.47
C LYS A 279 48.59 29.17 4.09
N MET A 280 47.88 30.29 3.98
CA MET A 280 47.84 31.07 2.75
C MET A 280 48.66 32.33 2.92
N GLN A 281 49.59 32.56 1.99
CA GLN A 281 50.39 33.77 1.90
C GLN A 281 49.87 34.65 0.76
N VAL A 282 49.77 35.95 1.01
CA VAL A 282 49.44 36.97 0.01
C VAL A 282 50.65 37.87 -0.15
N THR A 283 51.10 38.03 -1.39
CA THR A 283 52.23 38.89 -1.74
C THR A 283 51.86 39.85 -2.86
N LYS A 284 52.62 40.93 -3.00
CA LYS A 284 52.51 41.87 -4.14
C LYS A 284 53.86 42.04 -4.82
N PRO A 285 53.92 42.26 -6.14
CA PRO A 285 55.15 42.61 -6.82
C PRO A 285 55.68 43.97 -6.33
N ASP A 286 56.99 44.10 -6.32
CA ASP A 286 57.72 45.33 -5.97
C ASP A 286 58.96 45.47 -6.84
N GLU A 287 59.26 46.68 -7.32
CA GLU A 287 60.38 46.90 -8.25
C GLU A 287 61.76 46.70 -7.61
N THR A 288 61.88 46.86 -6.29
CA THR A 288 63.17 46.83 -5.58
C THR A 288 63.46 45.45 -4.98
N VAL A 289 62.48 44.85 -4.32
CA VAL A 289 62.66 43.53 -3.67
C VAL A 289 62.01 42.37 -4.41
N LYS A 290 61.51 42.61 -5.63
CA LYS A 290 60.72 41.70 -6.49
C LYS A 290 59.33 41.38 -5.92
N VAL A 291 59.24 41.00 -4.64
CA VAL A 291 58.00 40.56 -3.98
C VAL A 291 57.95 41.04 -2.52
N LEU A 292 56.82 41.59 -2.10
CA LEU A 292 56.54 42.03 -0.73
C LEU A 292 55.44 41.19 -0.07
N PRO A 293 55.61 40.78 1.21
CA PRO A 293 54.54 40.13 1.96
C PRO A 293 53.44 41.13 2.33
N VAL A 294 52.18 40.75 2.11
CA VAL A 294 51.00 41.57 2.40
C VAL A 294 50.23 41.02 3.60
N ALA A 295 49.96 39.72 3.57
CA ALA A 295 49.24 39.03 4.64
C ALA A 295 49.57 37.54 4.68
N LEU A 296 49.49 36.95 5.86
CA LEU A 296 49.59 35.51 6.10
C LEU A 296 48.35 35.07 6.87
N TYR A 297 47.72 33.97 6.46
CA TYR A 297 46.48 33.45 7.06
C TYR A 297 46.62 31.98 7.43
N ALA A 298 46.11 31.61 8.60
CA ALA A 298 45.90 30.23 8.95
C ALA A 298 44.70 29.69 8.16
N LEU A 299 44.83 28.48 7.60
CA LEU A 299 43.68 27.83 6.96
C LEU A 299 42.74 27.25 8.03
N PRO A 300 41.41 27.43 7.89
CA PRO A 300 40.46 26.65 8.66
C PRO A 300 40.61 25.16 8.35
N GLN A 301 40.06 24.32 9.24
CA GLN A 301 39.84 22.92 8.90
C GLN A 301 38.98 22.83 7.62
N SER A 302 39.28 21.85 6.76
CA SER A 302 38.48 21.63 5.55
C SER A 302 37.00 21.48 5.89
N ASP A 303 36.14 22.10 5.08
CA ASP A 303 34.68 22.04 5.19
C ASP A 303 34.25 20.57 5.33
N THR A 304 33.67 20.21 6.47
CA THR A 304 33.02 18.90 6.65
C THR A 304 31.65 18.92 6.01
N ALA A 305 31.17 17.77 5.53
CA ALA A 305 29.82 17.64 4.99
C ALA A 305 28.76 18.17 5.97
N ALA A 306 27.81 18.94 5.44
CA ALA A 306 26.63 19.37 6.18
C ALA A 306 25.88 18.14 6.73
N GLY A 307 25.27 18.23 7.91
CA GLY A 307 24.45 17.13 8.44
C GLY A 307 23.33 16.73 7.49
N ALA A 308 22.89 15.46 7.56
CA ALA A 308 21.67 15.04 6.89
C ALA A 308 20.54 16.00 7.33
N ASP A 309 19.75 16.48 6.37
CA ASP A 309 18.65 17.46 6.53
C ASP A 309 19.05 18.93 6.76
N SER A 310 20.35 19.27 6.72
CA SER A 310 20.76 20.67 6.85
C SER A 310 20.64 21.44 5.54
N THR A 311 19.95 22.58 5.58
CA THR A 311 19.91 23.55 4.47
C THR A 311 21.21 24.35 4.43
N ARG A 312 21.89 24.36 3.28
CA ARG A 312 23.00 25.29 3.01
C ARG A 312 22.54 26.44 2.11
N VAL A 313 23.12 27.61 2.32
CA VAL A 313 22.95 28.77 1.43
C VAL A 313 24.16 28.83 0.50
N ILE A 314 23.93 28.80 -0.81
CA ILE A 314 24.94 29.07 -1.84
C ILE A 314 24.66 30.44 -2.49
N ASP A 315 25.71 31.14 -2.90
CA ASP A 315 25.60 32.37 -3.68
C ASP A 315 25.61 32.03 -5.17
N VAL A 316 24.54 32.39 -5.87
CA VAL A 316 24.40 32.24 -7.32
C VAL A 316 24.26 33.62 -7.94
N SER A 317 25.35 34.15 -8.49
CA SER A 317 25.40 35.47 -9.14
C SER A 317 24.91 36.62 -8.25
N GLY A 318 25.26 36.59 -6.96
CA GLY A 318 24.85 37.60 -5.96
C GLY A 318 23.47 37.35 -5.33
N THR A 319 22.86 36.19 -5.60
CA THR A 319 21.55 35.79 -5.05
C THR A 319 21.70 34.57 -4.14
N ALA A 320 21.19 34.67 -2.91
CA ALA A 320 21.18 33.57 -1.96
C ALA A 320 20.16 32.49 -2.37
N VAL A 321 20.68 31.30 -2.67
CA VAL A 321 19.88 30.10 -3.00
C VAL A 321 20.09 29.07 -1.90
N ASN A 322 19.00 28.59 -1.31
CA ASN A 322 19.03 27.49 -0.35
C ASN A 322 19.07 26.17 -1.09
N THR A 323 19.83 25.23 -0.55
CA THR A 323 20.03 23.90 -1.09
C THR A 323 19.94 22.86 0.02
N THR A 324 19.16 21.79 -0.21
CA THR A 324 18.81 20.79 0.80
C THR A 324 18.65 19.40 0.16
N ILE A 325 19.08 18.34 0.84
CA ILE A 325 18.66 16.96 0.54
C ILE A 325 17.35 16.72 1.28
N ASN A 326 16.27 16.40 0.56
CA ASN A 326 14.96 16.13 1.18
C ASN A 326 14.83 14.67 1.59
N ARG A 327 15.28 13.75 0.73
CA ARG A 327 15.28 12.31 0.99
C ARG A 327 16.32 11.61 0.13
N ALA A 328 16.79 10.45 0.58
CA ALA A 328 17.66 9.57 -0.18
C ALA A 328 17.28 8.10 0.06
N SER A 329 17.48 7.26 -0.96
CA SER A 329 17.28 5.82 -0.87
C SER A 329 18.47 5.07 -1.43
N LEU A 330 18.78 3.92 -0.84
CA LEU A 330 19.81 3.00 -1.28
C LEU A 330 19.19 1.61 -1.46
N THR A 331 19.16 1.13 -2.70
CA THR A 331 18.61 -0.20 -3.03
C THR A 331 19.75 -1.11 -3.49
N LYS A 332 19.74 -2.36 -3.06
CA LYS A 332 20.70 -3.38 -3.51
C LYS A 332 20.10 -4.17 -4.68
N THR A 333 20.82 -4.28 -5.79
CA THR A 333 20.52 -5.19 -6.91
C THR A 333 21.46 -6.39 -6.88
N GLU A 334 21.34 -7.32 -7.85
CA GLU A 334 22.25 -8.46 -7.97
C GLU A 334 23.73 -8.06 -8.14
N THR A 335 24.00 -6.89 -8.75
CA THR A 335 25.36 -6.49 -9.14
C THR A 335 25.82 -5.13 -8.61
N ASN A 336 24.90 -4.25 -8.19
CA ASN A 336 25.23 -2.88 -7.75
C ASN A 336 24.34 -2.40 -6.60
N TYR A 337 24.81 -1.40 -5.86
CA TYR A 337 23.98 -0.50 -5.07
C TYR A 337 23.47 0.65 -5.95
N MET A 338 22.18 0.96 -5.87
CA MET A 338 21.55 2.09 -6.55
C MET A 338 21.18 3.15 -5.52
N SER A 339 21.81 4.32 -5.60
CA SER A 339 21.52 5.46 -4.72
C SER A 339 20.68 6.49 -5.46
N ASN A 340 19.53 6.87 -4.90
CA ASN A 340 18.72 8.00 -5.36
C ASN A 340 18.70 9.09 -4.29
N ILE A 341 18.89 10.34 -4.70
CA ILE A 341 18.91 11.51 -3.82
C ILE A 341 18.01 12.58 -4.41
N PHE A 342 17.07 13.10 -3.62
CA PHE A 342 16.19 14.20 -4.02
C PHE A 342 16.71 15.51 -3.43
N PHE A 343 17.14 16.40 -4.32
CA PHE A 343 17.87 17.61 -3.98
C PHE A 343 17.11 18.86 -4.43
N THR A 344 16.88 19.80 -3.52
CA THR A 344 16.11 21.02 -3.80
C THR A 344 16.99 22.25 -3.87
N PHE A 345 16.69 23.13 -4.83
CA PHE A 345 17.14 24.51 -4.88
C PHE A 345 15.96 25.46 -4.60
N ALA A 346 16.13 26.42 -3.69
CA ALA A 346 15.11 27.40 -3.32
C ALA A 346 15.68 28.82 -3.40
N ASN A 347 15.12 29.66 -4.26
CA ASN A 347 15.56 31.05 -4.41
C ASN A 347 14.98 31.92 -3.28
N ASN A 348 15.82 32.32 -2.33
CA ASN A 348 15.41 33.18 -1.22
C ASN A 348 15.56 34.67 -1.50
N GLY A 349 16.19 35.04 -2.62
CA GLY A 349 16.35 36.42 -3.05
C GLY A 349 15.07 37.05 -3.60
N SER A 350 15.21 38.31 -3.99
CA SER A 350 14.13 39.13 -4.57
C SER A 350 14.16 39.21 -6.10
N LYS A 351 15.11 38.53 -6.75
CA LYS A 351 15.27 38.50 -8.21
C LYS A 351 15.31 37.07 -8.73
N THR A 352 14.85 36.87 -9.96
CA THR A 352 15.00 35.59 -10.67
C THR A 352 16.48 35.28 -10.85
N VAL A 353 16.86 34.01 -10.61
CA VAL A 353 18.23 33.53 -10.75
C VAL A 353 18.28 32.38 -11.75
N LEU A 354 19.30 32.38 -12.60
CA LEU A 354 19.62 31.27 -13.51
C LEU A 354 20.67 30.40 -12.84
N LEU A 355 20.35 29.13 -12.61
CA LEU A 355 21.30 28.18 -12.05
C LEU A 355 22.37 27.83 -13.09
N PRO A 356 23.66 27.82 -12.71
CA PRO A 356 24.72 27.20 -13.48
C PRO A 356 24.43 25.72 -13.76
N GLU A 357 25.09 25.15 -14.76
CA GLU A 357 25.04 23.72 -15.05
C GLU A 357 25.85 22.94 -14.01
N TYR A 358 25.33 22.86 -12.79
CA TYR A 358 25.95 22.09 -11.72
C TYR A 358 26.07 20.61 -12.09
N THR A 359 27.18 20.03 -11.65
CA THR A 359 27.40 18.58 -11.64
C THR A 359 27.26 18.08 -10.21
N PHE A 360 26.86 16.82 -10.06
CA PHE A 360 26.59 16.20 -8.75
C PHE A 360 27.43 14.95 -8.64
N ASN A 361 28.14 14.77 -7.53
CA ASN A 361 28.93 13.55 -7.25
C ASN A 361 28.56 12.96 -5.90
N VAL A 362 28.58 11.64 -5.76
CA VAL A 362 28.53 10.98 -4.45
C VAL A 362 29.93 10.51 -4.09
N LYS A 363 30.36 10.83 -2.87
CA LYS A 363 31.65 10.43 -2.32
C LYS A 363 31.42 9.38 -1.24
N THR A 364 32.17 8.30 -1.32
CA THR A 364 32.17 7.23 -0.31
C THR A 364 33.11 7.57 0.85
N LYS A 365 32.98 6.85 1.96
CA LYS A 365 33.87 6.99 3.13
C LYS A 365 35.35 6.81 2.78
N ASP A 366 35.64 5.93 1.82
CA ASP A 366 37.01 5.65 1.35
C ASP A 366 37.52 6.70 0.35
N GLY A 367 36.70 7.70 0.00
CA GLY A 367 37.07 8.82 -0.86
C GLY A 367 36.80 8.60 -2.35
N LEU A 368 36.24 7.45 -2.74
CA LEU A 368 35.83 7.20 -4.14
C LEU A 368 34.66 8.11 -4.54
N ILE A 369 34.70 8.65 -5.76
CA ILE A 369 33.74 9.61 -6.28
C ILE A 369 32.98 8.98 -7.46
N TYR A 370 31.65 8.97 -7.40
CA TYR A 370 30.78 8.51 -8.47
C TYR A 370 29.87 9.66 -8.94
N PRO A 371 29.84 9.99 -10.24
CA PRO A 371 28.97 11.05 -10.75
C PRO A 371 27.50 10.63 -10.67
N LEU A 372 26.63 11.51 -10.14
CA LEU A 372 25.19 11.34 -10.22
C LEU A 372 24.65 11.95 -11.51
N THR A 373 23.65 11.28 -12.06
CA THR A 373 22.85 11.81 -13.16
C THR A 373 21.65 12.55 -12.59
N ALA A 374 21.42 13.78 -13.03
CA ALA A 374 20.28 14.60 -12.63
C ALA A 374 19.21 14.61 -13.73
N THR A 375 17.97 14.25 -13.41
CA THR A 375 16.89 14.28 -14.39
C THR A 375 16.51 15.72 -14.73
N ALA A 376 16.54 16.08 -16.02
CA ALA A 376 16.10 17.37 -16.56
C ALA A 376 16.81 18.62 -15.98
N PHE A 377 18.06 18.52 -15.54
CA PHE A 377 18.83 19.65 -15.01
C PHE A 377 19.55 20.43 -16.13
N THR A 378 18.82 21.24 -16.89
CA THR A 378 19.41 22.13 -17.93
C THR A 378 18.78 23.52 -17.91
N LYS A 379 19.60 24.57 -17.90
CA LYS A 379 19.16 26.00 -17.94
C LYS A 379 18.02 26.34 -16.98
N ILE A 380 18.12 25.91 -15.72
CA ILE A 380 17.06 26.09 -14.72
C ILE A 380 17.00 27.55 -14.25
N SER A 381 15.85 28.21 -14.45
CA SER A 381 15.53 29.48 -13.79
C SER A 381 14.67 29.26 -12.55
N LEU A 382 14.92 30.05 -11.51
CA LEU A 382 14.13 30.10 -10.27
C LEU A 382 13.69 31.54 -9.99
N ASN A 383 12.39 31.78 -9.98
CA ASN A 383 11.81 33.07 -9.58
C ASN A 383 11.95 33.31 -8.07
N PRO A 384 11.77 34.56 -7.59
CA PRO A 384 11.79 34.86 -6.16
C PRO A 384 10.83 33.94 -5.39
N LYS A 385 11.32 33.30 -4.31
CA LYS A 385 10.60 32.34 -3.46
C LYS A 385 10.18 31.02 -4.14
N GLU A 386 10.61 30.78 -5.38
CA GLU A 386 10.39 29.49 -6.06
C GLU A 386 11.37 28.43 -5.54
N SER A 387 10.91 27.18 -5.46
CA SER A 387 11.72 26.01 -5.14
C SER A 387 11.52 24.92 -6.20
N LYS A 388 12.60 24.24 -6.60
CA LYS A 388 12.56 23.07 -7.49
C LYS A 388 13.36 21.92 -6.90
N GLU A 389 12.78 20.73 -6.92
CA GLU A 389 13.42 19.47 -6.55
C GLU A 389 13.90 18.72 -7.79
N PHE A 390 15.08 18.10 -7.69
CA PHE A 390 15.68 17.27 -8.72
C PHE A 390 16.00 15.89 -8.15
N GLN A 391 15.73 14.85 -8.94
CA GLN A 391 16.17 13.50 -8.64
C GLN A 391 17.59 13.31 -9.20
N LEU A 392 18.48 12.84 -8.34
CA LEU A 392 19.86 12.49 -8.64
C LEU A 392 20.03 10.98 -8.45
N SER A 393 20.63 10.29 -9.41
CA SER A 393 20.76 8.83 -9.39
C SER A 393 22.18 8.38 -9.72
N VAL A 394 22.65 7.32 -9.08
CA VAL A 394 23.96 6.70 -9.33
C VAL A 394 23.96 5.20 -9.04
N SER A 395 24.71 4.45 -9.83
CA SER A 395 25.01 3.03 -9.63
C SER A 395 26.42 2.88 -9.07
N ILE A 396 26.56 2.14 -7.98
CA ILE A 396 27.83 1.91 -7.26
C ILE A 396 28.04 0.39 -7.16
N PRO A 397 29.19 -0.17 -7.59
CA PRO A 397 29.46 -1.61 -7.49
C PRO A 397 29.35 -2.17 -6.06
N LEU A 398 28.89 -3.42 -5.91
CA LEU A 398 28.74 -4.07 -4.59
C LEU A 398 30.05 -4.22 -3.81
N THR A 399 31.20 -4.10 -4.48
CA THR A 399 32.55 -4.15 -3.87
C THR A 399 32.91 -2.89 -3.08
N VAL A 400 32.12 -1.83 -3.20
CA VAL A 400 32.39 -0.51 -2.64
C VAL A 400 31.65 -0.33 -1.32
N ASN A 401 32.32 0.25 -0.33
CA ASN A 401 31.68 0.60 0.93
C ASN A 401 30.76 1.82 0.74
N VAL A 402 29.47 1.62 0.97
CA VAL A 402 28.40 2.62 0.82
C VAL A 402 27.91 3.18 2.16
N ASP A 403 28.61 2.92 3.26
CA ASP A 403 28.36 3.63 4.52
C ASP A 403 28.85 5.08 4.45
N GLU A 404 28.09 5.98 5.06
CA GLU A 404 28.45 7.42 5.19
C GLU A 404 28.66 8.14 3.85
N LEU A 405 27.77 7.92 2.87
CA LEU A 405 27.81 8.64 1.59
C LEU A 405 27.69 10.16 1.78
N GLU A 406 28.45 10.92 0.98
CA GLU A 406 28.39 12.39 0.92
C GLU A 406 28.04 12.88 -0.50
N LEU A 407 27.01 13.70 -0.65
CA LEU A 407 26.68 14.38 -1.91
C LEU A 407 27.51 15.65 -2.06
N GLN A 408 28.21 15.79 -3.18
CA GLN A 408 28.96 16.97 -3.59
C GLN A 408 28.23 17.70 -4.73
N LEU A 409 27.89 18.97 -4.50
CA LEU A 409 27.40 19.89 -5.53
C LEU A 409 28.60 20.63 -6.13
N VAL A 410 28.82 20.49 -7.42
CA VAL A 410 30.04 20.93 -8.11
C VAL A 410 29.70 21.95 -9.19
N GLN A 411 30.38 23.09 -9.19
CA GLN A 411 30.23 24.11 -10.23
C GLN A 411 31.33 23.97 -11.29
N PRO A 412 30.98 23.86 -12.59
CA PRO A 412 31.99 23.88 -13.64
C PRO A 412 32.65 25.25 -13.77
N GLN A 413 33.97 25.28 -13.97
CA GLN A 413 34.68 26.50 -14.31
C GLN A 413 34.59 26.78 -15.82
N ALA A 414 34.43 28.05 -16.20
CA ALA A 414 34.46 28.45 -17.61
C ALA A 414 35.86 28.20 -18.18
N THR A 415 35.95 27.41 -19.25
CA THR A 415 37.19 27.20 -20.01
C THR A 415 37.65 28.52 -20.63
N GLY A 416 38.86 28.97 -20.28
CA GLY A 416 39.54 30.04 -21.00
C GLY A 416 39.85 29.63 -22.44
N THR A 417 39.96 30.62 -23.33
CA THR A 417 40.14 30.47 -24.79
C THR A 417 41.52 29.96 -25.24
N THR A 418 42.34 29.41 -24.34
CA THR A 418 43.65 28.81 -24.67
C THR A 418 43.63 27.35 -24.23
N GLY A 419 43.55 26.44 -25.21
CA GLY A 419 43.24 25.02 -25.02
C GLY A 419 44.32 24.14 -24.36
N THR A 420 44.84 24.52 -23.19
CA THR A 420 45.68 23.64 -22.35
C THR A 420 45.26 23.59 -20.87
N ASP A 421 44.25 24.35 -20.45
CA ASP A 421 43.68 24.24 -19.10
C ASP A 421 42.47 23.29 -19.12
N ASN A 422 42.67 22.07 -18.61
CA ASN A 422 41.56 21.25 -18.14
C ASN A 422 40.87 22.02 -17.01
N GLY A 423 39.74 22.67 -17.29
CA GLY A 423 38.93 23.35 -16.28
C GLY A 423 38.53 22.36 -15.19
N PHE A 424 39.21 22.40 -14.05
CA PHE A 424 38.90 21.54 -12.91
C PHE A 424 37.62 22.05 -12.22
N ASN A 425 36.67 21.14 -12.02
CA ASN A 425 35.39 21.43 -11.37
C ASN A 425 35.53 21.24 -9.84
N TYR A 426 35.06 22.20 -9.04
CA TYR A 426 35.24 22.17 -7.57
C TYR A 426 33.89 22.10 -6.82
N PRO A 427 33.79 21.34 -5.70
CA PRO A 427 32.57 21.25 -4.91
C PRO A 427 32.30 22.56 -4.17
N ILE A 428 31.14 23.18 -4.44
CA ILE A 428 30.68 24.40 -3.77
C ILE A 428 29.89 24.11 -2.49
N ALA A 429 29.34 22.89 -2.37
CA ALA A 429 28.68 22.39 -1.16
C ALA A 429 28.80 20.87 -1.05
N THR A 430 28.89 20.35 0.18
CA THR A 430 28.90 18.91 0.48
C THR A 430 27.89 18.60 1.58
N TYR A 431 27.12 17.52 1.44
CA TYR A 431 26.05 17.09 2.35
C TYR A 431 26.22 15.62 2.71
N LYS A 432 25.96 15.24 3.96
CA LYS A 432 25.80 13.83 4.32
C LYS A 432 24.49 13.31 3.73
N VAL A 433 24.57 12.22 2.99
CA VAL A 433 23.37 11.54 2.48
C VAL A 433 22.72 10.82 3.67
N PRO A 434 21.44 11.09 3.97
CA PRO A 434 20.75 10.39 5.04
C PRO A 434 20.81 8.88 4.77
N LYS A 435 21.13 8.10 5.82
CA LYS A 435 21.11 6.64 5.72
C LYS A 435 19.67 6.26 5.39
N SER A 436 19.46 5.54 4.29
CA SER A 436 18.15 4.98 4.01
C SER A 436 17.85 3.96 5.11
N THR A 437 17.11 4.37 6.13
CA THR A 437 16.12 3.46 6.68
C THR A 437 15.17 3.19 5.51
N PRO A 438 15.05 1.95 5.02
CA PRO A 438 13.78 1.56 4.44
C PRO A 438 12.76 2.03 5.47
N GLU A 439 11.74 2.76 5.05
CA GLU A 439 10.57 2.86 5.91
C GLU A 439 10.20 1.40 6.17
N GLU A 440 10.50 0.91 7.38
CA GLU A 440 10.13 -0.44 7.79
C GLU A 440 8.67 -0.58 7.42
N ALA A 441 8.28 -1.72 6.82
CA ALA A 441 6.89 -1.97 6.49
C ALA A 441 6.06 -1.51 7.68
N SER A 442 5.25 -0.46 7.52
CA SER A 442 4.57 0.09 8.67
C SER A 442 3.73 -1.04 9.25
N THR A 443 3.61 -1.08 10.59
CA THR A 443 2.68 -2.00 11.24
C THR A 443 1.23 -1.71 10.88
N GLU A 444 0.99 -0.69 10.05
CA GLU A 444 -0.32 -0.16 9.71
C GLU A 444 -0.68 -0.50 8.26
N PHE A 445 -1.93 -0.89 8.04
CA PHE A 445 -2.49 -1.06 6.70
C PHE A 445 -2.70 0.28 5.97
N ALA A 446 -2.23 1.41 6.51
CA ALA A 446 -2.40 2.74 5.97
C ALA A 446 -1.09 3.53 6.04
N GLN A 447 -0.82 4.36 5.02
CA GLN A 447 0.28 5.32 4.98
C GLN A 447 -0.15 6.59 4.25
N VAL A 448 0.44 7.72 4.64
CA VAL A 448 0.26 9.00 3.94
C VAL A 448 1.39 9.14 2.91
N ILE A 449 1.04 9.18 1.63
CA ILE A 449 1.99 9.39 0.53
C ILE A 449 1.91 10.84 0.02
N ASP A 450 3.05 11.38 -0.41
CA ASP A 450 3.11 12.69 -1.06
C ASP A 450 2.98 12.55 -2.58
N VAL A 451 1.97 13.21 -3.15
CA VAL A 451 1.71 13.26 -4.59
C VAL A 451 1.73 14.71 -5.07
N ALA A 452 2.90 15.13 -5.58
CA ALA A 452 3.14 16.50 -6.05
C ALA A 452 2.91 17.59 -4.98
N GLY A 453 3.40 17.36 -3.76
CA GLY A 453 3.29 18.28 -2.62
C GLY A 453 1.93 18.21 -1.93
N LYS A 454 1.19 17.11 -2.07
CA LYS A 454 -0.15 16.90 -1.51
C LYS A 454 -0.25 15.52 -0.86
N SER A 455 -0.78 15.50 0.36
CA SER A 455 -0.98 14.27 1.13
C SER A 455 -2.18 13.46 0.64
N ILE A 456 -1.91 12.22 0.23
CA ILE A 456 -2.92 11.21 -0.11
C ILE A 456 -2.79 10.06 0.91
N ASN A 457 -3.91 9.61 1.47
CA ASN A 457 -3.90 8.41 2.30
C ASN A 457 -4.02 7.19 1.39
N ALA A 458 -3.05 6.30 1.47
CA ALA A 458 -3.03 5.01 0.80
C ALA A 458 -3.31 3.92 1.85
N ILE A 459 -4.33 3.08 1.62
CA ILE A 459 -4.84 2.15 2.63
C ILE A 459 -5.08 0.78 1.99
N ILE A 460 -4.53 -0.30 2.55
CA ILE A 460 -4.96 -1.68 2.29
C ILE A 460 -6.22 -1.94 3.11
N ASN A 461 -7.35 -2.10 2.44
CA ASN A 461 -8.62 -2.36 3.10
C ASN A 461 -8.78 -3.84 3.46
N ARG A 462 -8.31 -4.72 2.56
CA ARG A 462 -8.39 -6.18 2.71
C ARG A 462 -7.45 -6.88 1.72
N ALA A 463 -7.12 -8.13 2.01
CA ALA A 463 -6.43 -9.03 1.11
C ALA A 463 -7.06 -10.43 1.19
N SER A 464 -6.91 -11.21 0.12
CA SER A 464 -7.31 -12.62 0.07
C SER A 464 -6.31 -13.41 -0.74
N MET A 465 -6.04 -14.65 -0.33
CA MET A 465 -5.13 -15.57 -1.01
C MET A 465 -5.87 -16.87 -1.35
N ALA A 466 -5.77 -17.32 -2.60
CA ALA A 466 -6.25 -18.62 -3.03
C ALA A 466 -5.06 -19.48 -3.49
N LYS A 467 -5.07 -20.78 -3.17
CA LYS A 467 -4.02 -21.73 -3.58
C LYS A 467 -4.49 -22.57 -4.77
N THR A 468 -3.93 -22.31 -5.94
CA THR A 468 -4.13 -23.10 -7.16
C THR A 468 -3.22 -24.34 -7.18
N GLU A 469 -3.25 -25.14 -8.25
CA GLU A 469 -2.32 -26.28 -8.41
C GLU A 469 -0.86 -25.85 -8.59
N THR A 470 -0.60 -24.67 -9.15
CA THR A 470 0.75 -24.24 -9.55
C THR A 470 1.21 -22.95 -8.87
N SER A 471 0.28 -22.17 -8.30
CA SER A 471 0.57 -20.89 -7.66
C SER A 471 -0.43 -20.50 -6.57
N TYR A 472 -0.04 -19.58 -5.71
CA TYR A 472 -0.92 -18.76 -4.89
C TYR A 472 -1.39 -17.54 -5.71
N THR A 473 -2.70 -17.32 -5.79
CA THR A 473 -3.29 -16.09 -6.33
C THR A 473 -3.65 -15.15 -5.19
N SER A 474 -2.96 -14.01 -5.11
CA SER A 474 -3.22 -12.97 -4.11
C SER A 474 -4.00 -11.82 -4.73
N ASN A 475 -5.08 -11.41 -4.06
CA ASN A 475 -5.81 -10.19 -4.36
C ASN A 475 -5.69 -9.22 -3.17
N ILE A 476 -5.22 -8.00 -3.43
CA ILE A 476 -5.07 -6.93 -2.45
C ILE A 476 -5.93 -5.75 -2.87
N PHE A 477 -6.77 -5.25 -1.98
CA PHE A 477 -7.67 -4.14 -2.24
C PHE A 477 -7.15 -2.90 -1.54
N MET A 478 -6.74 -1.91 -2.34
CA MET A 478 -6.07 -0.70 -1.87
C MET A 478 -6.88 0.54 -2.27
N SER A 479 -7.16 1.43 -1.31
CA SER A 479 -7.79 2.72 -1.57
C SER A 479 -6.84 3.89 -1.44
N PHE A 480 -7.07 4.91 -2.27
CA PHE A 480 -6.41 6.21 -2.21
C PHE A 480 -7.45 7.28 -1.88
N GLU A 481 -7.26 7.98 -0.77
CA GLU A 481 -8.13 9.07 -0.30
C GLU A 481 -7.42 10.41 -0.34
N ASN A 482 -8.02 11.39 -1.01
CA ASN A 482 -7.51 12.76 -1.05
C ASN A 482 -8.02 13.57 0.15
N ASN A 483 -7.18 13.73 1.17
CA ASN A 483 -7.50 14.54 2.34
C ASN A 483 -7.25 16.05 2.15
N GLY A 484 -6.70 16.47 1.02
CA GLY A 484 -6.44 17.85 0.68
C GLY A 484 -7.67 18.62 0.18
N ALA A 485 -7.55 19.94 0.13
CA ALA A 485 -8.61 20.84 -0.34
C ALA A 485 -8.66 21.01 -1.88
N LYS A 486 -7.76 20.36 -2.64
CA LYS A 486 -7.66 20.47 -4.10
C LYS A 486 -7.60 19.09 -4.74
N ALA A 487 -8.11 18.97 -5.97
CA ALA A 487 -8.00 17.74 -6.74
C ALA A 487 -6.53 17.33 -6.98
N VAL A 488 -6.25 16.04 -7.01
CA VAL A 488 -4.92 15.45 -7.22
C VAL A 488 -5.00 14.41 -8.34
N LEU A 489 -4.06 14.48 -9.28
CA LEU A 489 -3.88 13.44 -10.30
C LEU A 489 -2.83 12.47 -9.79
N LEU A 490 -3.21 11.19 -9.61
CA LEU A 490 -2.28 10.15 -9.22
C LEU A 490 -1.36 9.78 -10.41
N PRO A 491 -0.04 9.63 -10.18
CA PRO A 491 0.86 8.97 -11.11
C PRO A 491 0.40 7.54 -11.43
N GLU A 492 0.84 7.00 -12.56
CA GLU A 492 0.63 5.59 -12.90
C GLU A 492 1.57 4.72 -12.06
N TYR A 493 1.25 4.52 -10.78
CA TYR A 493 2.04 3.68 -9.90
C TYR A 493 2.14 2.23 -10.41
N LEU A 494 3.30 1.64 -10.19
CA LEU A 494 3.51 0.20 -10.24
C LEU A 494 3.35 -0.36 -8.83
N PHE A 495 2.89 -1.61 -8.74
CA PHE A 495 2.65 -2.28 -7.47
C PHE A 495 3.45 -3.57 -7.47
N ASN A 496 4.21 -3.83 -6.41
CA ASN A 496 4.95 -5.09 -6.23
C ASN A 496 4.59 -5.72 -4.89
N VAL A 497 4.58 -7.04 -4.79
CA VAL A 497 4.52 -7.76 -3.51
C VAL A 497 5.89 -8.34 -3.26
N LYS A 498 6.42 -8.12 -2.07
CA LYS A 498 7.69 -8.63 -1.61
C LYS A 498 7.43 -9.69 -0.55
N THR A 499 8.10 -10.83 -0.71
CA THR A 499 8.05 -11.95 0.23
C THR A 499 9.06 -11.75 1.35
N LYS A 500 8.93 -12.53 2.44
CA LYS A 500 9.87 -12.55 3.56
C LYS A 500 11.33 -12.78 3.12
N ASP A 501 11.54 -13.61 2.11
CA ASP A 501 12.86 -13.92 1.54
C ASP A 501 13.39 -12.83 0.58
N GLY A 502 12.64 -11.75 0.39
CA GLY A 502 13.02 -10.62 -0.46
C GLY A 502 12.72 -10.79 -1.95
N LEU A 503 12.04 -11.86 -2.36
CA LEU A 503 11.56 -12.03 -3.74
C LEU A 503 10.43 -11.04 -4.02
N VAL A 504 10.45 -10.41 -5.20
CA VAL A 504 9.52 -9.34 -5.59
C VAL A 504 8.70 -9.78 -6.81
N TYR A 505 7.38 -9.72 -6.71
CA TYR A 505 6.45 -10.08 -7.78
C TYR A 505 5.58 -8.87 -8.15
N PRO A 506 5.48 -8.48 -9.44
CA PRO A 506 4.65 -7.37 -9.86
C PRO A 506 3.15 -7.72 -9.74
N LEU A 507 2.34 -6.80 -9.22
CA LEU A 507 0.88 -6.91 -9.21
C LEU A 507 0.30 -6.19 -10.42
N THR A 508 -0.78 -6.77 -10.94
CA THR A 508 -1.63 -6.14 -11.94
C THR A 508 -2.73 -5.34 -11.24
N ALA A 509 -2.86 -4.06 -11.55
CA ALA A 509 -3.93 -3.23 -11.03
C ALA A 509 -5.07 -3.13 -12.04
N THR A 510 -6.27 -3.52 -11.63
CA THR A 510 -7.45 -3.39 -12.49
C THR A 510 -7.82 -1.91 -12.58
N THR A 511 -7.79 -1.31 -13.78
CA THR A 511 -8.25 0.07 -14.05
C THR A 511 -7.44 1.22 -13.41
N PHE A 512 -6.17 1.03 -13.06
CA PHE A 512 -5.32 2.10 -12.49
C PHE A 512 -4.59 2.92 -13.56
N THR A 513 -5.30 3.82 -14.25
CA THR A 513 -4.71 4.71 -15.29
C THR A 513 -5.25 6.13 -15.18
N LYS A 514 -4.38 7.13 -15.04
CA LYS A 514 -4.72 8.58 -15.00
C LYS A 514 -5.86 8.93 -14.01
N ILE A 515 -5.72 8.47 -12.76
CA ILE A 515 -6.76 8.63 -11.74
C ILE A 515 -6.72 10.04 -11.15
N SER A 516 -7.80 10.82 -11.33
CA SER A 516 -8.01 12.07 -10.61
C SER A 516 -8.88 11.82 -9.36
N LEU A 517 -8.46 12.38 -8.23
CA LEU A 517 -9.16 12.37 -6.95
C LEU A 517 -9.51 13.80 -6.54
N ASN A 518 -10.80 14.12 -6.47
CA ASN A 518 -11.30 15.38 -5.93
C ASN A 518 -11.09 15.47 -4.40
N PRO A 519 -11.22 16.67 -3.79
CA PRO A 519 -11.15 16.80 -2.33
C PRO A 519 -12.12 15.85 -1.64
N LYS A 520 -11.63 15.10 -0.65
CA LYS A 520 -12.39 14.07 0.12
C LYS A 520 -12.91 12.89 -0.72
N GLU A 521 -12.47 12.75 -1.96
CA GLU A 521 -12.76 11.55 -2.76
C GLU A 521 -11.82 10.40 -2.37
N SER A 522 -12.39 9.20 -2.26
CA SER A 522 -11.66 7.95 -2.07
C SER A 522 -12.01 6.98 -3.20
N LYS A 523 -11.00 6.31 -3.77
CA LYS A 523 -11.16 5.26 -4.78
C LYS A 523 -10.38 4.02 -4.39
N GLU A 524 -11.04 2.87 -4.46
CA GLU A 524 -10.45 1.54 -4.23
C GLU A 524 -10.09 0.86 -5.54
N PHE A 525 -8.98 0.11 -5.53
CA PHE A 525 -8.45 -0.66 -6.64
C PHE A 525 -8.11 -2.08 -6.18
N GLN A 526 -8.38 -3.07 -7.05
CA GLN A 526 -7.90 -4.43 -6.86
C GLN A 526 -6.55 -4.61 -7.56
N LEU A 527 -5.58 -5.10 -6.79
CA LEU A 527 -4.26 -5.52 -7.22
C LEU A 527 -4.19 -7.05 -7.16
N SER A 528 -3.72 -7.70 -8.22
CA SER A 528 -3.67 -9.16 -8.32
C SER A 528 -2.29 -9.67 -8.73
N VAL A 529 -1.86 -10.78 -8.14
CA VAL A 529 -0.58 -11.45 -8.46
C VAL A 529 -0.66 -12.95 -8.28
N SER A 530 0.10 -13.68 -9.10
CA SER A 530 0.27 -15.14 -9.04
C SER A 530 1.70 -15.44 -8.57
N ILE A 531 1.84 -16.10 -7.43
CA ILE A 531 3.12 -16.42 -6.77
C ILE A 531 3.31 -17.95 -6.79
N PRO A 532 4.43 -18.51 -7.29
CA PRO A 532 4.64 -19.96 -7.34
C PRO A 532 4.51 -20.66 -5.97
N LEU A 533 4.03 -21.92 -5.95
CA LEU A 533 3.86 -22.68 -4.69
C LEU A 533 5.16 -22.95 -3.91
N THR A 534 6.31 -22.81 -4.55
CA THR A 534 7.64 -23.00 -3.92
C THR A 534 8.08 -21.83 -3.04
N VAL A 535 7.30 -20.75 -3.03
CA VAL A 535 7.64 -19.49 -2.37
C VAL A 535 6.86 -19.37 -1.06
N ASP A 536 7.54 -18.96 0.01
CA ASP A 536 6.88 -18.64 1.27
C ASP A 536 6.03 -17.36 1.12
N VAL A 537 4.73 -17.49 1.33
CA VAL A 537 3.73 -16.42 1.21
C VAL A 537 3.29 -15.87 2.57
N THR A 538 4.05 -16.15 3.64
CA THR A 538 3.90 -15.49 4.93
C THR A 538 4.56 -14.10 4.93
N GLU A 539 4.05 -13.19 5.77
CA GLU A 539 4.62 -11.84 5.96
C GLU A 539 4.79 -11.02 4.66
N LEU A 540 3.84 -11.11 3.72
CA LEU A 540 3.90 -10.36 2.46
C LEU A 540 3.87 -8.84 2.71
N GLU A 541 4.69 -8.12 1.95
CA GLU A 541 4.77 -6.66 1.93
C GLU A 541 4.32 -6.11 0.56
N LEU A 542 3.32 -5.23 0.51
CA LEU A 542 2.95 -4.51 -0.72
C LEU A 542 3.84 -3.26 -0.85
N GLN A 543 4.53 -3.12 -1.97
CA GLN A 543 5.30 -1.95 -2.35
C GLN A 543 4.56 -1.14 -3.41
N LEU A 544 4.30 0.14 -3.11
CA LEU A 544 3.82 1.12 -4.08
C LEU A 544 5.02 1.80 -4.72
N VAL A 545 5.12 1.79 -6.04
CA VAL A 545 6.32 2.19 -6.77
C VAL A 545 5.97 3.29 -7.77
N GLN A 546 6.70 4.40 -7.76
CA GLN A 546 6.50 5.47 -8.72
C GLN A 546 7.43 5.29 -9.94
N PRO A 547 6.89 5.19 -11.17
CA PRO A 547 7.74 5.16 -12.36
C PRO A 547 8.29 6.54 -12.71
N SER A 548 9.53 6.59 -13.20
CA SER A 548 10.18 7.81 -13.66
C SER A 548 9.52 8.39 -14.92
N ALA A 549 9.38 9.72 -14.97
CA ALA A 549 8.85 10.44 -16.13
C ALA A 549 9.87 10.48 -17.29
N THR A 550 9.80 9.46 -18.16
CA THR A 550 10.22 9.34 -19.59
C THR A 550 11.64 9.72 -20.04
N GLY A 551 12.27 8.78 -20.76
CA GLY A 551 13.31 9.01 -21.76
C GLY A 551 14.11 7.74 -22.12
N THR A 552 13.58 6.90 -23.02
CA THR A 552 14.18 5.80 -23.84
C THR A 552 15.33 4.89 -23.37
N ASP A 553 16.01 5.10 -22.25
CA ASP A 553 17.01 4.19 -21.72
C ASP A 553 16.69 3.87 -20.25
N SER A 554 16.29 2.62 -20.01
CA SER A 554 16.05 1.99 -18.70
C SER A 554 15.23 2.83 -17.70
N SER A 555 13.91 2.74 -17.79
CA SER A 555 12.97 3.27 -16.78
C SER A 555 13.23 2.63 -15.40
N PHE A 556 13.72 3.41 -14.43
CA PHE A 556 13.96 2.94 -13.07
C PHE A 556 12.81 3.33 -12.14
N ASN A 557 12.29 2.38 -11.39
CA ASN A 557 11.13 2.56 -10.51
C ASN A 557 11.59 2.37 -9.05
N TYR A 558 11.15 3.23 -8.12
CA TYR A 558 11.49 3.12 -6.69
C TYR A 558 10.23 3.06 -5.81
N PRO A 559 10.23 2.22 -4.75
CA PRO A 559 9.10 2.16 -3.82
C PRO A 559 8.99 3.47 -3.05
N ILE A 560 7.79 4.06 -3.05
CA ILE A 560 7.42 5.27 -2.31
C ILE A 560 6.61 4.97 -1.05
N ALA A 561 6.13 3.74 -0.88
CA ALA A 561 5.44 3.24 0.31
C ALA A 561 5.51 1.72 0.38
N THR A 562 5.55 1.16 1.59
CA THR A 562 5.56 -0.31 1.83
C THR A 562 4.59 -0.67 2.96
N PHE A 563 3.62 -1.53 2.67
CA PHE A 563 2.54 -1.91 3.58
C PHE A 563 2.63 -3.39 3.95
N LYS A 564 2.30 -3.77 5.19
CA LYS A 564 2.02 -5.18 5.49
C LYS A 564 0.73 -5.60 4.81
N VAL A 565 0.76 -6.75 4.14
CA VAL A 565 -0.45 -7.38 3.61
C VAL A 565 -1.10 -8.17 4.75
N PRO A 566 -2.42 -7.98 5.03
CA PRO A 566 -3.11 -8.78 6.02
C PRO A 566 -2.91 -10.27 5.78
N GLU A 567 -2.62 -11.03 6.84
CA GLU A 567 -2.47 -12.49 6.73
C GLU A 567 -3.72 -13.09 6.10
N SER A 568 -3.53 -13.75 4.97
CA SER A 568 -4.58 -14.50 4.30
C SER A 568 -4.43 -15.97 4.72
N THR A 569 -5.26 -16.44 5.64
CA THR A 569 -5.20 -17.84 6.09
C THR A 569 -5.56 -18.77 4.93
N THR A 570 -4.59 -19.57 4.47
CA THR A 570 -4.86 -20.73 3.62
C THR A 570 -5.52 -21.80 4.48
N GLN A 571 -6.84 -21.82 4.51
CA GLN A 571 -7.62 -22.82 5.23
C GLN A 571 -7.59 -24.13 4.45
N GLU A 572 -7.49 -25.26 5.15
CA GLU A 572 -7.63 -26.58 4.54
C GLU A 572 -9.05 -26.80 3.98
N VAL A 573 -10.04 -26.12 4.57
CA VAL A 573 -11.45 -26.13 4.15
C VAL A 573 -11.97 -24.70 4.04
N SER A 574 -12.65 -24.37 2.93
CA SER A 574 -13.13 -23.02 2.60
C SER A 574 -14.60 -22.76 3.00
N PHE A 575 -15.22 -23.61 3.81
CA PHE A 575 -16.61 -23.44 4.25
C PHE A 575 -16.80 -22.15 5.05
N GLY A 576 -17.78 -21.33 4.65
CA GLY A 576 -18.07 -20.07 5.33
C GLY A 576 -17.02 -18.96 5.10
N TYR A 577 -15.91 -19.22 4.42
CA TYR A 577 -14.92 -18.21 4.09
C TYR A 577 -15.38 -17.34 2.90
N GLU A 578 -15.29 -16.03 3.05
CA GLU A 578 -15.58 -15.07 1.99
C GLU A 578 -14.32 -14.76 1.18
N TYR A 579 -14.39 -14.99 -0.14
CA TYR A 579 -13.36 -14.60 -1.11
C TYR A 579 -13.80 -13.34 -1.84
N PHE A 580 -13.05 -12.26 -1.69
CA PHE A 580 -13.38 -10.97 -2.30
C PHE A 580 -12.82 -10.88 -3.72
N TYR A 581 -13.61 -10.31 -4.64
CA TYR A 581 -13.20 -10.04 -6.02
C TYR A 581 -13.93 -8.81 -6.57
N THR A 582 -13.37 -8.18 -7.59
CA THR A 582 -14.00 -7.09 -8.34
C THR A 582 -14.06 -7.41 -9.82
N ASN A 583 -15.03 -6.82 -10.50
CA ASN A 583 -15.16 -6.85 -11.94
C ASN A 583 -15.57 -5.46 -12.45
N THR A 584 -15.90 -5.35 -13.73
CA THR A 584 -16.38 -4.10 -14.35
C THR A 584 -17.67 -3.54 -13.75
N ASN A 585 -18.41 -4.37 -13.01
CA ASN A 585 -19.74 -4.08 -12.50
C ASN A 585 -19.75 -3.74 -11.00
N GLY A 586 -18.68 -4.03 -10.26
CA GLY A 586 -18.58 -3.70 -8.83
C GLY A 586 -17.64 -4.60 -8.03
N SER A 587 -17.75 -4.47 -6.70
CA SER A 587 -17.04 -5.30 -5.71
C SER A 587 -17.97 -6.37 -5.16
N TYR A 588 -17.49 -7.60 -5.11
CA TYR A 588 -18.26 -8.77 -4.67
C TYR A 588 -17.47 -9.63 -3.69
N SER A 589 -18.15 -10.55 -3.03
CA SER A 589 -17.52 -11.70 -2.37
C SER A 589 -18.24 -13.00 -2.73
N ALA A 590 -17.49 -14.09 -2.84
CA ALA A 590 -18.01 -15.43 -3.01
C ALA A 590 -17.82 -16.25 -1.72
N GLN A 591 -18.81 -17.03 -1.32
CA GLN A 591 -18.77 -17.86 -0.12
C GLN A 591 -19.36 -19.23 -0.41
N LEU A 592 -18.66 -20.30 -0.04
CA LEU A 592 -19.19 -21.67 -0.10
C LEU A 592 -20.11 -21.91 1.10
N VAL A 593 -21.36 -22.28 0.81
CA VAL A 593 -22.45 -22.46 1.79
C VAL A 593 -22.65 -23.92 2.13
N SER A 594 -22.77 -24.79 1.13
CA SER A 594 -23.00 -26.23 1.29
C SER A 594 -22.32 -27.01 0.17
N VAL A 595 -21.96 -28.27 0.44
CA VAL A 595 -21.50 -29.24 -0.56
C VAL A 595 -22.23 -30.55 -0.31
N GLN A 596 -22.76 -31.17 -1.35
CA GLN A 596 -23.56 -32.39 -1.29
C GLN A 596 -23.14 -33.36 -2.40
N ARG A 597 -23.19 -34.66 -2.10
CA ARG A 597 -23.04 -35.77 -3.04
C ARG A 597 -24.36 -36.53 -3.00
N LEU A 598 -25.04 -36.58 -4.14
CA LEU A 598 -26.44 -36.97 -4.20
C LEU A 598 -26.61 -38.12 -5.19
N PRO A 599 -27.32 -39.21 -4.86
CA PRO A 599 -27.53 -40.32 -5.77
C PRO A 599 -28.38 -39.90 -6.97
N TRP A 600 -27.97 -40.30 -8.17
CA TRP A 600 -28.68 -40.06 -9.42
C TRP A 600 -28.49 -41.21 -10.41
N GLU A 601 -29.42 -42.17 -10.38
CA GLU A 601 -29.35 -43.38 -11.21
C GLU A 601 -28.01 -44.14 -11.03
N ASP A 602 -27.21 -44.29 -12.08
CA ASP A 602 -25.88 -44.90 -12.05
C ASP A 602 -24.74 -43.87 -11.84
N GLN A 603 -25.08 -42.67 -11.38
CA GLN A 603 -24.17 -41.57 -11.13
C GLN A 603 -24.45 -40.93 -9.77
N ASP A 604 -23.51 -40.11 -9.30
CA ASP A 604 -23.73 -39.17 -8.22
C ASP A 604 -23.62 -37.75 -8.74
N ILE A 605 -24.45 -36.85 -8.21
CA ILE A 605 -24.36 -35.41 -8.41
C ILE A 605 -23.46 -34.84 -7.31
N LEU A 606 -22.38 -34.19 -7.70
CA LEU A 606 -21.66 -33.26 -6.84
C LEU A 606 -22.33 -31.89 -6.96
N SER A 607 -22.83 -31.36 -5.85
CA SER A 607 -23.52 -30.08 -5.77
C SER A 607 -22.84 -29.18 -4.75
N ALA A 608 -22.57 -27.94 -5.11
CA ALA A 608 -22.02 -26.92 -4.21
C ALA A 608 -22.85 -25.64 -4.28
N GLU A 609 -23.35 -25.18 -3.15
CA GLU A 609 -24.07 -23.92 -3.05
C GLU A 609 -23.12 -22.78 -2.72
N ILE A 610 -23.18 -21.72 -3.51
CA ILE A 610 -22.33 -20.54 -3.38
C ILE A 610 -23.21 -19.30 -3.22
N SER A 611 -22.82 -18.44 -2.30
CA SER A 611 -23.41 -17.11 -2.18
C SER A 611 -22.46 -16.06 -2.76
N ILE A 612 -22.97 -15.22 -3.67
CA ILE A 612 -22.29 -14.02 -4.16
C ILE A 612 -22.91 -12.80 -3.50
N SER A 613 -22.12 -12.03 -2.76
CA SER A 613 -22.56 -10.82 -2.07
C SER A 613 -22.02 -9.57 -2.75
N ASN A 614 -22.86 -8.55 -2.97
CA ASN A 614 -22.40 -7.24 -3.43
C ASN A 614 -21.83 -6.45 -2.25
N LYS A 615 -20.54 -6.13 -2.32
CA LYS A 615 -19.81 -5.37 -1.28
C LYS A 615 -19.66 -3.89 -1.64
N GLY A 616 -20.14 -3.48 -2.82
CA GLY A 616 -20.22 -2.08 -3.23
C GLY A 616 -21.35 -1.32 -2.53
N THR A 617 -21.27 0.00 -2.57
CA THR A 617 -22.28 0.92 -2.02
C THR A 617 -23.46 1.15 -2.97
N ALA A 618 -23.34 0.77 -4.24
CA ALA A 618 -24.40 0.84 -5.25
C ALA A 618 -24.95 -0.55 -5.59
N VAL A 619 -26.13 -0.58 -6.21
CA VAL A 619 -26.68 -1.80 -6.82
C VAL A 619 -25.77 -2.27 -7.95
N ALA A 620 -25.58 -3.58 -8.08
CA ALA A 620 -24.72 -4.18 -9.10
C ALA A 620 -25.41 -5.37 -9.78
N PRO A 621 -25.17 -5.66 -11.06
CA PRO A 621 -25.70 -6.85 -11.72
C PRO A 621 -25.12 -8.14 -11.13
N PRO A 622 -25.79 -9.30 -11.28
CA PRO A 622 -25.20 -10.58 -10.94
C PRO A 622 -24.02 -10.93 -11.87
N THR A 623 -23.08 -11.73 -11.37
CA THR A 623 -21.87 -12.10 -12.11
C THR A 623 -22.12 -13.29 -13.03
N LYS A 624 -21.54 -13.26 -14.24
CA LYS A 624 -21.58 -14.41 -15.17
C LYS A 624 -20.57 -15.45 -14.70
N LEU A 625 -21.04 -16.44 -13.96
CA LEU A 625 -20.19 -17.47 -13.36
C LEU A 625 -20.03 -18.68 -14.28
N GLN A 626 -18.88 -19.33 -14.20
CA GLN A 626 -18.63 -20.70 -14.65
C GLN A 626 -17.78 -21.42 -13.59
N GLY A 627 -17.71 -22.75 -13.62
CA GLY A 627 -16.91 -23.48 -12.64
C GLY A 627 -16.69 -24.93 -12.99
N TYR A 628 -15.81 -25.57 -12.22
CA TYR A 628 -15.53 -27.00 -12.33
C TYR A 628 -15.09 -27.55 -10.97
N PHE A 629 -15.30 -28.84 -10.76
CA PHE A 629 -14.73 -29.57 -9.64
C PHE A 629 -13.39 -30.19 -10.02
N LEU A 630 -12.50 -30.30 -9.04
CA LEU A 630 -11.21 -30.94 -9.16
C LEU A 630 -11.08 -31.95 -8.01
N LEU A 631 -11.07 -33.24 -8.34
CA LEU A 631 -10.93 -34.32 -7.36
C LEU A 631 -9.46 -34.68 -7.17
N ASP A 632 -9.03 -34.84 -5.91
CA ASP A 632 -7.66 -35.20 -5.51
C ASP A 632 -6.57 -34.35 -6.20
N GLY A 633 -6.93 -33.11 -6.53
CA GLY A 633 -6.05 -32.14 -7.19
C GLY A 633 -5.67 -32.47 -8.64
N LYS A 634 -6.34 -33.42 -9.30
CA LYS A 634 -5.93 -33.91 -10.64
C LYS A 634 -7.08 -34.16 -11.61
N ILE A 635 -8.24 -34.59 -11.13
CA ILE A 635 -9.36 -34.98 -11.99
C ILE A 635 -10.30 -33.81 -12.13
N LYS A 636 -10.23 -33.11 -13.26
CA LYS A 636 -11.12 -32.00 -13.59
C LYS A 636 -12.46 -32.50 -14.10
N ILE A 637 -13.55 -32.00 -13.54
CA ILE A 637 -14.94 -32.27 -13.94
C ILE A 637 -15.64 -30.94 -14.14
N ASP A 638 -16.00 -30.62 -15.38
CA ASP A 638 -16.73 -29.38 -15.68
C ASP A 638 -18.11 -29.37 -15.01
N ALA A 639 -18.55 -28.18 -14.60
CA ALA A 639 -19.78 -28.00 -13.83
C ALA A 639 -20.75 -27.02 -14.48
N SER A 640 -22.04 -27.32 -14.36
CA SER A 640 -23.12 -26.41 -14.71
C SER A 640 -23.42 -25.48 -13.54
N ILE A 641 -23.76 -24.22 -13.83
CA ILE A 641 -24.16 -23.24 -12.81
C ILE A 641 -25.64 -22.91 -12.95
N LEU A 642 -26.35 -23.00 -11.83
CA LEU A 642 -27.75 -22.66 -11.69
C LEU A 642 -27.88 -21.35 -10.88
N ASP A 643 -28.47 -20.32 -11.48
CA ASP A 643 -28.87 -19.09 -10.77
C ASP A 643 -30.20 -19.34 -10.05
N MET A 644 -30.18 -19.34 -8.72
CA MET A 644 -31.33 -19.68 -7.88
C MET A 644 -32.27 -18.52 -7.64
N ASP A 645 -31.80 -17.30 -7.79
CA ASP A 645 -32.60 -16.10 -7.55
C ASP A 645 -33.14 -15.50 -8.83
N LYS A 646 -32.56 -15.85 -10.00
CA LYS A 646 -32.84 -15.23 -11.30
C LYS A 646 -32.84 -13.70 -11.20
N ALA A 647 -31.99 -13.18 -10.31
CA ALA A 647 -31.96 -11.78 -9.97
C ALA A 647 -31.40 -11.00 -11.17
N ILE A 648 -32.00 -9.85 -11.49
CA ILE A 648 -31.43 -8.93 -12.49
C ILE A 648 -30.42 -7.96 -11.86
N SER A 649 -30.38 -7.90 -10.52
CA SER A 649 -29.50 -7.03 -9.75
C SER A 649 -29.35 -7.51 -8.31
N ILE A 650 -28.18 -7.27 -7.73
CA ILE A 650 -27.84 -7.47 -6.31
C ILE A 650 -27.72 -6.08 -5.66
N PRO A 651 -28.65 -5.68 -4.76
CA PRO A 651 -28.55 -4.42 -4.01
C PRO A 651 -27.24 -4.31 -3.22
N SER A 652 -26.88 -3.11 -2.76
CA SER A 652 -25.74 -2.94 -1.86
C SER A 652 -25.89 -3.82 -0.62
N SER A 653 -24.83 -4.55 -0.26
CA SER A 653 -24.84 -5.57 0.81
C SER A 653 -25.82 -6.74 0.60
N GLY A 654 -26.47 -6.81 -0.56
CA GLY A 654 -27.35 -7.91 -0.95
C GLY A 654 -26.56 -9.15 -1.36
N LYS A 655 -27.26 -10.28 -1.45
CA LYS A 655 -26.70 -11.59 -1.85
C LYS A 655 -27.52 -12.21 -2.97
N ALA A 656 -26.85 -12.98 -3.82
CA ALA A 656 -27.44 -13.90 -4.79
C ALA A 656 -26.92 -15.32 -4.54
N SER A 657 -27.79 -16.32 -4.67
CA SER A 657 -27.48 -17.72 -4.46
C SER A 657 -27.31 -18.46 -5.79
N TYR A 658 -26.26 -19.26 -5.87
CA TYR A 658 -25.95 -20.10 -7.02
C TYR A 658 -25.71 -21.54 -6.58
N VAL A 659 -26.03 -22.49 -7.43
CA VAL A 659 -25.64 -23.89 -7.24
C VAL A 659 -24.78 -24.33 -8.41
N VAL A 660 -23.60 -24.86 -8.11
CA VAL A 660 -22.69 -25.46 -9.07
C VAL A 660 -22.86 -26.97 -8.99
N MET A 661 -23.09 -27.63 -10.13
CA MET A 661 -23.36 -29.08 -10.15
C MET A 661 -22.62 -29.82 -11.27
N SER A 662 -22.18 -31.04 -10.98
CA SER A 662 -21.59 -31.98 -11.93
C SER A 662 -22.03 -33.40 -11.61
N LYS A 663 -21.91 -34.31 -12.57
CA LYS A 663 -22.13 -35.74 -12.37
C LYS A 663 -20.83 -36.53 -12.42
N ILE A 664 -20.72 -37.53 -11.57
CA ILE A 664 -19.61 -38.49 -11.51
C ILE A 664 -20.18 -39.92 -11.46
N PRO A 665 -19.45 -40.95 -11.91
CA PRO A 665 -19.85 -42.33 -11.64
C PRO A 665 -20.02 -42.57 -10.13
N TYR A 666 -21.07 -43.28 -9.70
CA TYR A 666 -21.35 -43.49 -8.27
C TYR A 666 -20.23 -44.24 -7.53
N THR A 667 -19.44 -45.03 -8.26
CA THR A 667 -18.29 -45.78 -7.72
C THR A 667 -17.04 -44.91 -7.52
N SER A 668 -17.07 -43.64 -7.91
CA SER A 668 -15.92 -42.74 -7.79
C SER A 668 -15.61 -42.46 -6.31
N GLN A 669 -14.35 -42.67 -5.94
CA GLN A 669 -13.81 -42.33 -4.62
C GLN A 669 -12.82 -41.18 -4.77
N PHE A 670 -12.87 -40.22 -3.85
CA PHE A 670 -11.96 -39.09 -3.75
C PHE A 670 -11.82 -38.69 -2.28
N SER A 671 -10.67 -38.16 -1.89
CA SER A 671 -10.42 -37.65 -0.54
C SER A 671 -10.62 -36.14 -0.48
N ASP A 672 -10.12 -35.44 -1.51
CA ASP A 672 -10.15 -33.98 -1.61
C ASP A 672 -11.08 -33.54 -2.73
N LEU A 673 -11.93 -32.56 -2.43
CA LEU A 673 -12.82 -31.92 -3.38
C LEU A 673 -12.50 -30.43 -3.45
N LYS A 674 -12.10 -29.95 -4.61
CA LYS A 674 -11.95 -28.51 -4.86
C LYS A 674 -12.97 -28.04 -5.86
N LEU A 675 -13.67 -26.96 -5.55
CA LEU A 675 -14.49 -26.21 -6.49
C LEU A 675 -13.74 -24.96 -6.96
N VAL A 676 -13.47 -24.87 -8.25
CA VAL A 676 -12.89 -23.68 -8.86
C VAL A 676 -14.01 -22.85 -9.48
N LEU A 677 -14.23 -21.66 -8.93
CA LEU A 677 -15.23 -20.71 -9.40
C LEU A 677 -14.56 -19.61 -10.23
N GLN A 678 -15.11 -19.35 -11.40
CA GLN A 678 -14.59 -18.37 -12.34
C GLN A 678 -15.69 -17.41 -12.79
N GLU A 679 -15.29 -16.19 -13.10
CA GLU A 679 -16.12 -15.23 -13.82
C GLU A 679 -15.80 -15.31 -15.31
N LYS A 680 -16.82 -15.52 -16.14
CA LYS A 680 -16.73 -15.51 -17.59
C LYS A 680 -16.58 -14.07 -18.09
N LYS A 681 -15.41 -13.71 -18.63
CA LYS A 681 -15.14 -12.38 -19.23
C LYS A 681 -15.54 -12.35 -20.71
N SER A 682 -15.30 -13.45 -21.43
CA SER A 682 -15.72 -13.67 -22.82
C SER A 682 -15.94 -15.17 -23.07
N GLU A 683 -16.15 -15.60 -24.32
CA GLU A 683 -16.29 -17.02 -24.66
C GLU A 683 -15.02 -17.85 -24.38
N THR A 684 -13.84 -17.24 -24.45
CA THR A 684 -12.55 -17.94 -24.27
C THR A 684 -11.75 -17.44 -23.08
N ASP A 685 -12.19 -16.36 -22.43
CA ASP A 685 -11.47 -15.73 -21.32
C ASP A 685 -12.30 -15.77 -20.03
N SER A 686 -11.67 -16.23 -18.96
CA SER A 686 -12.29 -16.41 -17.65
C SER A 686 -11.30 -16.06 -16.56
N LEU A 687 -11.79 -15.41 -15.51
CA LEU A 687 -11.00 -15.04 -14.36
C LEU A 687 -11.38 -15.97 -13.19
N THR A 688 -10.41 -16.70 -12.64
CA THR A 688 -10.65 -17.43 -11.37
C THR A 688 -10.90 -16.43 -10.25
N ILE A 689 -12.08 -16.50 -9.62
CA ILE A 689 -12.49 -15.59 -8.55
C ILE A 689 -12.39 -16.22 -7.17
N ALA A 690 -12.56 -17.55 -7.07
CA ALA A 690 -12.42 -18.29 -5.82
C ALA A 690 -12.06 -19.76 -6.09
N GLU A 691 -11.29 -20.35 -5.19
CA GLU A 691 -11.10 -21.79 -5.11
C GLU A 691 -11.53 -22.24 -3.72
N PHE A 692 -12.60 -23.03 -3.66
CA PHE A 692 -13.11 -23.56 -2.41
C PHE A 692 -12.63 -25.00 -2.24
N LYS A 693 -11.97 -25.27 -1.12
CA LYS A 693 -11.60 -26.62 -0.73
C LYS A 693 -12.63 -27.20 0.24
N SER A 694 -12.97 -28.46 0.03
CA SER A 694 -13.75 -29.31 0.92
C SER A 694 -13.08 -30.68 0.98
N ASN A 695 -13.33 -31.43 2.04
CA ASN A 695 -13.00 -32.84 2.09
C ASN A 695 -14.28 -33.68 1.87
N ALA A 696 -14.10 -34.99 1.65
CA ALA A 696 -15.20 -35.93 1.46
C ALA A 696 -16.11 -36.06 2.71
N ASP A 697 -15.57 -35.86 3.91
CA ASP A 697 -16.32 -35.96 5.18
C ASP A 697 -17.34 -34.81 5.36
N MET A 698 -17.14 -33.70 4.66
CA MET A 698 -18.02 -32.52 4.73
C MET A 698 -19.17 -32.53 3.72
N VAL A 699 -19.38 -33.67 3.08
CA VAL A 699 -20.43 -33.88 2.07
C VAL A 699 -21.66 -34.58 2.70
N ASP A 700 -21.97 -34.27 3.96
CA ASP A 700 -23.11 -34.84 4.68
C ASP A 700 -24.41 -34.06 4.40
N LEU A 701 -25.53 -34.76 4.47
CA LEU A 701 -26.85 -34.19 4.23
C LEU A 701 -27.48 -33.69 5.53
N PRO A 702 -28.11 -32.50 5.53
CA PRO A 702 -28.83 -32.03 6.70
C PRO A 702 -29.93 -33.03 7.07
N THR A 703 -29.91 -33.50 8.33
CA THR A 703 -30.87 -34.47 8.84
C THR A 703 -32.04 -33.75 9.51
N ILE A 704 -33.26 -34.05 9.08
CA ILE A 704 -34.51 -33.50 9.61
C ILE A 704 -35.20 -34.60 10.42
N ALA A 705 -35.41 -34.33 11.72
CA ALA A 705 -36.00 -35.29 12.63
C ALA A 705 -37.46 -35.60 12.27
N LYS A 706 -37.97 -36.71 12.81
CA LYS A 706 -39.35 -37.18 12.58
C LYS A 706 -40.37 -36.09 12.96
N GLY A 707 -41.26 -35.77 12.02
CA GLY A 707 -42.32 -34.78 12.19
C GLY A 707 -41.86 -33.32 12.09
N GLU A 708 -40.55 -33.05 11.99
CA GLU A 708 -40.01 -31.71 11.77
C GLU A 708 -40.12 -31.31 10.29
N SER A 709 -40.09 -30.00 10.05
CA SER A 709 -40.26 -29.44 8.71
C SER A 709 -38.93 -29.05 8.06
N TYR A 710 -38.76 -29.39 6.79
CA TYR A 710 -37.65 -28.92 5.95
C TYR A 710 -38.05 -27.67 5.16
N LYS A 711 -37.25 -26.61 5.21
CA LYS A 711 -37.51 -25.37 4.46
C LYS A 711 -36.66 -25.30 3.20
N LEU A 712 -37.32 -25.32 2.05
CA LEU A 712 -36.73 -25.02 0.75
C LEU A 712 -36.93 -23.54 0.44
N LEU A 713 -35.86 -22.75 0.54
CA LEU A 713 -35.89 -21.31 0.32
C LEU A 713 -35.49 -20.96 -1.12
N ASN A 714 -36.47 -20.87 -2.00
CA ASN A 714 -36.27 -20.56 -3.41
C ASN A 714 -36.96 -19.24 -3.77
N THR A 715 -36.32 -18.40 -4.56
CA THR A 715 -36.94 -17.16 -5.01
C THR A 715 -38.19 -17.45 -5.85
N GLY A 716 -39.37 -17.10 -5.31
CA GLY A 716 -40.69 -17.30 -5.94
C GLY A 716 -41.29 -18.72 -5.82
N LYS A 717 -40.58 -19.64 -5.17
CA LYS A 717 -40.96 -21.06 -4.97
C LYS A 717 -40.58 -21.60 -3.59
N SER A 718 -40.53 -20.75 -2.58
CA SER A 718 -40.20 -21.15 -1.22
C SER A 718 -41.32 -22.00 -0.61
N ALA A 719 -40.94 -23.13 0.00
CA ALA A 719 -41.87 -24.08 0.59
C ALA A 719 -41.31 -24.71 1.87
N GLU A 720 -42.22 -25.17 2.73
CA GLU A 720 -41.94 -25.94 3.93
C GLU A 720 -42.53 -27.34 3.75
N LEU A 721 -41.70 -28.38 3.86
CA LEU A 721 -42.04 -29.77 3.63
C LEU A 721 -42.10 -30.52 4.96
N THR A 722 -43.13 -31.33 5.18
CA THR A 722 -43.26 -32.19 6.36
C THR A 722 -43.82 -33.54 5.95
N VAL A 723 -43.13 -34.63 6.29
CA VAL A 723 -43.65 -35.98 6.05
C VAL A 723 -44.73 -36.28 7.08
N THR A 724 -45.96 -36.50 6.63
CA THR A 724 -47.13 -36.67 7.49
C THR A 724 -47.53 -38.13 7.65
N ASN A 725 -47.49 -38.91 6.57
CA ASN A 725 -47.87 -40.32 6.59
C ASN A 725 -46.87 -41.18 5.82
N LEU A 726 -46.71 -42.41 6.31
CA LEU A 726 -46.02 -43.51 5.63
C LEU A 726 -46.98 -44.70 5.56
N TYR A 727 -47.12 -45.28 4.38
CA TYR A 727 -47.89 -46.49 4.14
C TYR A 727 -47.07 -47.48 3.31
N THR A 728 -47.21 -48.76 3.60
CA THR A 728 -46.68 -49.84 2.76
C THR A 728 -47.82 -50.60 2.11
N TYR A 729 -47.80 -50.70 0.78
CA TYR A 729 -48.74 -51.51 0.01
C TYR A 729 -48.05 -52.80 -0.42
N LYS A 730 -48.70 -53.93 -0.19
CA LYS A 730 -48.17 -55.26 -0.47
C LYS A 730 -48.33 -55.58 -1.95
N GLY A 731 -47.20 -55.88 -2.60
CA GLY A 731 -47.13 -56.38 -3.98
C GLY A 731 -46.77 -57.85 -4.03
N THR A 732 -46.49 -58.35 -5.24
CA THR A 732 -46.14 -59.76 -5.47
C THR A 732 -44.65 -60.01 -5.31
N THR A 733 -43.82 -59.07 -5.78
CA THR A 733 -42.36 -59.18 -5.75
C THR A 733 -41.75 -58.14 -4.82
N ASN A 734 -42.21 -56.89 -4.92
CA ASN A 734 -41.79 -55.78 -4.09
C ASN A 734 -42.97 -55.24 -3.28
N ASP A 735 -42.67 -54.45 -2.25
CA ASP A 735 -43.66 -53.63 -1.56
C ASP A 735 -43.54 -52.18 -2.05
N LEU A 736 -44.67 -51.49 -2.22
CA LEU A 736 -44.70 -50.09 -2.60
C LEU A 736 -44.78 -49.22 -1.34
N TYR A 737 -43.74 -48.43 -1.11
CA TYR A 737 -43.71 -47.42 -0.06
C TYR A 737 -44.37 -46.15 -0.58
N TYR A 738 -45.40 -45.69 0.09
CA TYR A 738 -46.17 -44.50 -0.24
C TYR A 738 -46.08 -43.50 0.91
N LEU A 739 -45.55 -42.31 0.64
CA LEU A 739 -45.39 -41.23 1.60
C LEU A 739 -46.28 -40.06 1.22
N GLU A 740 -46.86 -39.41 2.22
CA GLU A 740 -47.56 -38.14 2.07
C GLU A 740 -46.74 -37.03 2.71
N LEU A 741 -46.61 -35.92 1.98
CA LEU A 741 -45.93 -34.73 2.45
C LEU A 741 -46.86 -33.53 2.39
N ASP A 742 -46.96 -32.83 3.52
CA ASP A 742 -47.50 -31.48 3.55
C ASP A 742 -46.46 -30.52 2.95
N MET A 743 -46.79 -29.90 1.82
CA MET A 743 -46.05 -28.78 1.25
C MET A 743 -46.79 -27.48 1.54
N LYS A 744 -46.23 -26.65 2.42
CA LYS A 744 -46.76 -25.33 2.74
C LYS A 744 -46.01 -24.25 1.97
N SER A 745 -46.75 -23.41 1.24
CA SER A 745 -46.16 -22.28 0.51
C SER A 745 -45.68 -21.20 1.48
N LEU A 746 -44.41 -20.81 1.38
CA LEU A 746 -43.82 -19.67 2.10
C LEU A 746 -43.83 -18.38 1.26
N GLU A 747 -44.46 -18.41 0.08
CA GLU A 747 -44.54 -17.27 -0.82
C GLU A 747 -45.58 -16.25 -0.38
N LYS A 748 -45.35 -14.97 -0.71
CA LYS A 748 -46.32 -13.88 -0.47
C LYS A 748 -47.43 -13.82 -1.52
N ARG A 749 -47.29 -14.57 -2.62
CA ARG A 749 -48.25 -14.63 -3.73
C ARG A 749 -48.60 -16.08 -4.04
N ILE A 750 -49.76 -16.26 -4.67
CA ILE A 750 -50.22 -17.55 -5.15
C ILE A 750 -49.20 -18.15 -6.13
N THR A 751 -48.84 -19.43 -5.95
CA THR A 751 -47.81 -20.12 -6.75
C THR A 751 -48.18 -21.58 -6.97
N THR A 752 -47.63 -22.27 -7.96
CA THR A 752 -47.77 -23.75 -8.10
C THR A 752 -46.77 -24.48 -7.19
N SER A 753 -46.95 -25.80 -7.00
CA SER A 753 -46.02 -26.68 -6.28
C SER A 753 -44.56 -26.44 -6.73
N THR A 754 -43.62 -26.54 -5.79
CA THR A 754 -42.18 -26.53 -6.09
C THR A 754 -41.81 -27.91 -6.63
N PRO A 755 -41.19 -28.04 -7.81
CA PRO A 755 -40.79 -29.34 -8.34
C PRO A 755 -39.78 -30.03 -7.42
N LEU A 756 -40.04 -31.29 -7.07
CA LEU A 756 -39.19 -32.08 -6.17
C LEU A 756 -38.70 -33.35 -6.85
N SER A 757 -37.55 -33.84 -6.41
CA SER A 757 -37.06 -35.19 -6.70
C SER A 757 -36.64 -35.85 -5.39
N ALA A 758 -36.72 -37.18 -5.34
CA ALA A 758 -36.54 -37.92 -4.11
C ALA A 758 -35.94 -39.32 -4.32
N TYR A 759 -35.27 -39.80 -3.29
CA TYR A 759 -34.81 -41.18 -3.13
C TYR A 759 -35.19 -41.69 -1.74
N LEU A 760 -35.46 -42.98 -1.62
CA LEU A 760 -35.49 -43.66 -0.32
C LEU A 760 -34.12 -44.32 -0.08
N LYS A 761 -33.53 -44.02 1.08
CA LYS A 761 -32.25 -44.55 1.53
C LYS A 761 -32.50 -45.55 2.64
N THR A 762 -31.93 -46.76 2.54
CA THR A 762 -31.97 -47.75 3.62
C THR A 762 -30.77 -47.58 4.57
N LYS A 763 -30.84 -48.18 5.77
CA LYS A 763 -29.73 -48.22 6.74
C LYS A 763 -28.43 -48.83 6.18
N ASP A 764 -28.53 -49.68 5.16
CA ASP A 764 -27.40 -50.35 4.52
C ASP A 764 -26.87 -49.53 3.32
N ASP A 765 -27.18 -48.23 3.28
CA ASP A 765 -26.81 -47.28 2.23
C ASP A 765 -27.27 -47.69 0.81
N LEU A 766 -28.38 -48.43 0.69
CA LEU A 766 -29.03 -48.69 -0.59
C LEU A 766 -30.00 -47.56 -0.93
N TYR A 767 -29.93 -47.06 -2.17
CA TYR A 767 -30.72 -45.94 -2.67
C TYR A 767 -31.73 -46.42 -3.71
N PHE A 768 -33.00 -46.07 -3.49
CA PHE A 768 -34.11 -46.41 -4.38
C PHE A 768 -34.72 -45.13 -4.94
N PRO A 769 -34.77 -44.93 -6.28
CA PRO A 769 -35.38 -43.75 -6.86
C PRO A 769 -36.86 -43.71 -6.50
N ALA A 770 -37.34 -42.55 -6.06
CA ALA A 770 -38.73 -42.36 -5.68
C ALA A 770 -39.43 -41.44 -6.68
N LYS A 771 -40.62 -41.85 -7.12
CA LYS A 771 -41.48 -41.05 -7.98
C LYS A 771 -42.22 -40.02 -7.13
N VAL A 772 -41.99 -38.74 -7.42
CA VAL A 772 -42.74 -37.63 -6.83
C VAL A 772 -43.99 -37.36 -7.66
N ILE A 773 -45.13 -37.23 -6.99
CA ILE A 773 -46.42 -36.89 -7.59
C ILE A 773 -46.85 -35.54 -7.02
N ASP A 774 -46.53 -34.48 -7.77
CA ASP A 774 -46.77 -33.08 -7.38
C ASP A 774 -48.25 -32.75 -7.24
N ALA A 775 -48.55 -31.77 -6.38
CA ALA A 775 -49.88 -31.22 -6.22
C ALA A 775 -50.37 -30.44 -7.46
N THR A 776 -51.65 -30.58 -7.78
CA THR A 776 -52.33 -29.82 -8.85
C THR A 776 -52.79 -28.45 -8.39
N GLY A 777 -52.78 -27.53 -9.35
CA GLY A 777 -53.34 -26.19 -9.16
C GLY A 777 -52.37 -25.24 -8.46
N LYS A 778 -52.92 -24.15 -7.94
CA LYS A 778 -52.14 -23.09 -7.29
C LYS A 778 -52.38 -23.10 -5.79
N ILE A 779 -51.31 -22.88 -5.04
CA ILE A 779 -51.23 -22.82 -3.58
C ILE A 779 -51.22 -21.35 -3.17
N ASN A 780 -52.16 -20.95 -2.32
CA ASN A 780 -52.21 -19.59 -1.76
C ASN A 780 -51.02 -19.34 -0.80
N PRO A 781 -50.68 -18.06 -0.53
CA PRO A 781 -49.71 -17.71 0.52
C PRO A 781 -50.04 -18.39 1.85
N GLY A 782 -49.08 -19.12 2.44
CA GLY A 782 -49.29 -19.90 3.67
C GLY A 782 -50.22 -21.12 3.53
N GLY A 783 -50.78 -21.35 2.35
CA GLY A 783 -51.61 -22.51 2.04
C GLY A 783 -50.78 -23.79 1.99
N LYS A 784 -51.43 -24.91 2.24
CA LYS A 784 -50.85 -26.26 2.16
C LYS A 784 -51.34 -26.99 0.93
N ALA A 785 -50.52 -27.91 0.44
CA ALA A 785 -50.87 -28.91 -0.56
C ALA A 785 -50.26 -30.26 -0.15
N VAL A 786 -50.83 -31.35 -0.64
CA VAL A 786 -50.30 -32.70 -0.41
C VAL A 786 -49.49 -33.15 -1.63
N VAL A 787 -48.26 -33.57 -1.39
CA VAL A 787 -47.39 -34.24 -2.38
C VAL A 787 -47.26 -35.70 -1.99
N ALA A 788 -47.40 -36.60 -2.96
CA ALA A 788 -47.20 -38.04 -2.74
C ALA A 788 -45.84 -38.48 -3.29
N ILE A 789 -45.16 -39.38 -2.58
CA ILE A 789 -43.90 -39.99 -3.01
C ILE A 789 -44.05 -41.50 -2.97
N THR A 790 -43.69 -42.16 -4.07
CA THR A 790 -43.81 -43.62 -4.18
C THR A 790 -42.50 -44.27 -4.59
N ALA A 791 -42.10 -45.35 -3.94
CA ALA A 791 -40.92 -46.13 -4.32
C ALA A 791 -41.16 -47.63 -4.09
N GLU A 792 -40.67 -48.46 -5.02
CA GLU A 792 -40.76 -49.92 -4.93
C GLU A 792 -39.51 -50.47 -4.23
N LEU A 793 -39.71 -51.16 -3.11
CA LEU A 793 -38.63 -51.68 -2.27
C LEU A 793 -38.78 -53.19 -2.06
N PRO A 794 -37.69 -53.94 -1.84
CA PRO A 794 -37.76 -55.35 -1.49
C PRO A 794 -38.65 -55.61 -0.26
N GLN A 795 -39.38 -56.72 -0.30
CA GLN A 795 -40.23 -57.14 0.81
C GLN A 795 -39.42 -57.37 2.10
N GLY A 796 -40.02 -57.05 3.25
CA GLY A 796 -39.45 -57.32 4.58
C GLY A 796 -38.62 -56.19 5.19
N LEU A 797 -38.43 -55.08 4.46
CA LEU A 797 -37.87 -53.84 5.03
C LEU A 797 -38.87 -53.20 6.01
N LYS A 798 -38.34 -52.54 7.05
CA LYS A 798 -39.14 -51.77 8.02
C LYS A 798 -39.01 -50.29 7.73
N GLY A 799 -40.09 -49.53 7.90
CA GLY A 799 -40.09 -48.07 7.72
C GLY A 799 -39.06 -47.32 8.59
N THR A 800 -38.70 -47.85 9.76
CA THR A 800 -37.65 -47.28 10.63
C THR A 800 -36.24 -47.37 10.06
N ASP A 801 -36.03 -48.26 9.09
CA ASP A 801 -34.73 -48.50 8.46
C ASP A 801 -34.60 -47.68 7.17
N ILE A 802 -35.55 -46.78 6.89
CA ILE A 802 -35.65 -46.01 5.65
C ILE A 802 -35.73 -44.51 5.95
N GLU A 803 -34.93 -43.74 5.23
CA GLU A 803 -34.91 -42.27 5.27
C GLU A 803 -35.28 -41.73 3.88
N LEU A 804 -35.97 -40.59 3.84
CA LEU A 804 -36.29 -39.90 2.59
C LEU A 804 -35.22 -38.85 2.28
N LEU A 805 -34.53 -38.99 1.16
CA LEU A 805 -33.74 -37.92 0.57
C LEU A 805 -34.65 -37.13 -0.35
N ILE A 806 -34.84 -35.84 -0.07
CA ILE A 806 -35.71 -34.99 -0.88
C ILE A 806 -35.10 -33.60 -1.07
N GLY A 807 -35.22 -33.09 -2.30
CA GLY A 807 -34.74 -31.76 -2.65
C GLY A 807 -35.46 -31.21 -3.86
N GLN A 808 -35.03 -30.03 -4.29
CA GLN A 808 -35.58 -29.35 -5.45
C GLN A 808 -35.11 -30.03 -6.74
N ALA A 809 -36.04 -30.42 -7.61
CA ALA A 809 -35.71 -30.91 -8.94
C ALA A 809 -35.19 -29.77 -9.82
N VAL A 810 -34.14 -30.04 -10.60
CA VAL A 810 -33.50 -29.08 -11.51
C VAL A 810 -33.14 -29.71 -12.83
N ASN A 811 -33.01 -28.86 -13.84
CA ASN A 811 -32.54 -29.22 -15.17
C ASN A 811 -31.17 -28.54 -15.36
N SER A 812 -30.19 -29.25 -15.91
CA SER A 812 -28.80 -28.76 -16.03
C SER A 812 -28.61 -27.59 -17.00
N VAL A 813 -29.66 -27.23 -17.74
CA VAL A 813 -29.69 -26.06 -18.63
C VAL A 813 -30.09 -24.82 -17.83
N SER A 814 -29.36 -23.73 -18.03
CA SER A 814 -29.21 -22.49 -17.25
C SER A 814 -30.48 -21.64 -16.95
N SER A 815 -31.63 -22.24 -16.68
CA SER A 815 -32.92 -21.55 -16.60
C SER A 815 -33.84 -22.04 -15.47
N GLY A 816 -33.31 -22.57 -14.37
CA GLY A 816 -34.14 -23.05 -13.25
C GLY A 816 -35.10 -24.19 -13.64
N PRO A 817 -36.04 -24.57 -12.76
CA PRO A 817 -36.95 -25.67 -13.05
C PRO A 817 -38.00 -25.25 -14.09
N ASP A 818 -37.80 -25.64 -15.35
CA ASP A 818 -38.84 -25.60 -16.38
C ASP A 818 -39.55 -26.97 -16.40
N PRO A 819 -40.85 -27.05 -16.09
CA PRO A 819 -41.59 -28.32 -16.07
C PRO A 819 -41.73 -28.97 -17.46
N THR A 820 -41.31 -28.30 -18.55
CA THR A 820 -41.34 -28.85 -19.92
C THR A 820 -40.02 -29.51 -20.35
N VAL A 821 -38.96 -29.39 -19.54
CA VAL A 821 -37.62 -29.95 -19.81
C VAL A 821 -37.36 -31.08 -18.79
N SER A 822 -36.75 -32.18 -19.25
CA SER A 822 -36.46 -33.35 -18.42
C SER A 822 -35.56 -33.01 -17.22
N THR A 823 -35.95 -33.46 -16.04
CA THR A 823 -35.15 -33.34 -14.81
C THR A 823 -33.80 -34.01 -14.99
N ASP A 824 -32.74 -33.27 -14.70
CA ASP A 824 -31.35 -33.74 -14.85
C ASP A 824 -30.60 -33.78 -13.51
N GLY A 825 -31.29 -33.51 -12.41
CA GLY A 825 -30.78 -33.66 -11.06
C GLY A 825 -31.69 -33.02 -10.02
N TYR A 826 -31.18 -32.97 -8.80
CA TYR A 826 -31.83 -32.31 -7.68
C TYR A 826 -30.78 -31.74 -6.74
N ILE A 827 -31.16 -30.69 -6.02
CA ILE A 827 -30.25 -29.87 -5.21
C ILE A 827 -30.93 -29.50 -3.88
N ARG A 828 -30.14 -28.99 -2.93
CA ARG A 828 -30.62 -28.61 -1.59
C ARG A 828 -31.39 -29.78 -0.98
N VAL A 829 -30.70 -30.91 -0.91
CA VAL A 829 -31.30 -32.17 -0.45
C VAL A 829 -31.19 -32.24 1.05
N ALA A 830 -32.26 -32.67 1.69
CA ALA A 830 -32.26 -33.02 3.10
C ALA A 830 -32.63 -34.48 3.28
N LYS A 831 -32.12 -35.07 4.36
CA LYS A 831 -32.43 -36.41 4.82
C LYS A 831 -33.52 -36.34 5.88
N MET A 832 -34.74 -36.73 5.53
CA MET A 832 -35.89 -36.69 6.42
C MET A 832 -36.13 -38.06 7.04
N VAL A 833 -36.18 -38.10 8.38
CA VAL A 833 -36.56 -39.29 9.13
C VAL A 833 -38.08 -39.50 9.00
N LEU A 834 -38.48 -40.71 8.61
CA LEU A 834 -39.89 -41.02 8.34
C LEU A 834 -40.72 -41.17 9.62
N PRO A 835 -42.04 -40.87 9.57
CA PRO A 835 -42.96 -41.21 10.64
C PRO A 835 -43.13 -42.72 10.77
N ASP A 836 -43.78 -43.16 11.86
CA ASP A 836 -44.13 -44.59 11.97
C ASP A 836 -45.14 -44.95 10.88
N GLU A 837 -45.03 -46.16 10.35
CA GLU A 837 -45.95 -46.66 9.36
C GLU A 837 -47.38 -46.68 9.91
N ASN A 838 -48.32 -46.13 9.15
CA ASN A 838 -49.73 -46.18 9.51
C ASN A 838 -50.35 -47.50 9.03
N THR A 839 -50.36 -48.44 9.97
CA THR A 839 -50.89 -49.81 9.85
C THR A 839 -52.34 -49.95 10.31
N THR A 840 -53.06 -48.83 10.52
CA THR A 840 -54.43 -48.85 11.07
C THR A 840 -55.40 -49.57 10.13
N VAL A 841 -56.11 -50.56 10.67
CA VAL A 841 -57.21 -51.28 9.99
C VAL A 841 -58.53 -51.00 10.74
N SER A 842 -59.48 -50.35 10.09
CA SER A 842 -60.78 -49.98 10.65
C SER A 842 -61.73 -51.17 10.78
N GLY A 843 -62.22 -51.46 11.99
CA GLY A 843 -63.18 -52.54 12.25
C GLY A 843 -64.63 -52.21 11.87
N SER A 844 -64.97 -50.93 11.72
CA SER A 844 -66.33 -50.46 11.43
C SER A 844 -66.56 -50.08 9.97
N LEU A 845 -65.53 -50.24 9.11
CA LEU A 845 -65.49 -49.78 7.72
C LEU A 845 -65.93 -48.31 7.50
N SER A 846 -65.87 -47.48 8.55
CA SER A 846 -66.19 -46.06 8.51
C SER A 846 -64.94 -45.22 8.71
N GLY A 847 -64.89 -44.06 8.06
CA GLY A 847 -63.79 -43.10 8.20
C GLY A 847 -62.45 -43.58 7.63
N MET A 848 -62.45 -44.52 6.69
CA MET A 848 -61.24 -44.98 6.03
C MET A 848 -60.71 -43.88 5.10
N VAL A 849 -59.43 -43.57 5.19
CA VAL A 849 -58.81 -42.48 4.43
C VAL A 849 -58.02 -43.05 3.25
N ILE A 850 -58.36 -42.60 2.05
CA ILE A 850 -57.64 -42.84 0.80
C ILE A 850 -57.53 -41.47 0.13
N GLN A 851 -56.41 -40.76 0.27
CA GLN A 851 -56.33 -39.38 -0.24
C GLN A 851 -56.73 -39.31 -1.73
N PRO A 852 -57.62 -38.37 -2.12
CA PRO A 852 -58.16 -37.26 -1.32
C PRO A 852 -59.46 -37.54 -0.57
N TYR A 853 -59.91 -38.79 -0.53
CA TYR A 853 -61.21 -39.18 -0.04
C TYR A 853 -61.18 -39.74 1.39
N THR A 854 -62.27 -39.48 2.12
CA THR A 854 -62.66 -40.27 3.28
C THR A 854 -63.88 -41.07 2.89
N ILE A 855 -63.80 -42.39 3.05
CA ILE A 855 -64.84 -43.33 2.66
C ILE A 855 -65.39 -44.05 3.90
N GLY A 856 -66.70 -44.21 3.94
CA GLY A 856 -67.38 -45.11 4.86
C GLY A 856 -68.27 -46.08 4.08
N LEU A 857 -68.21 -47.37 4.44
CA LEU A 857 -69.07 -48.41 3.89
C LEU A 857 -69.99 -48.95 4.99
N SER A 858 -71.26 -49.15 4.67
CA SER A 858 -72.27 -49.58 5.63
C SER A 858 -73.40 -50.36 4.97
N ASN A 859 -74.30 -50.93 5.78
CA ASN A 859 -75.53 -51.59 5.30
C ASN A 859 -75.29 -52.68 4.24
N PHE A 860 -74.27 -53.51 4.44
CA PHE A 860 -74.02 -54.66 3.57
C PHE A 860 -75.19 -55.64 3.64
N LYS A 861 -75.83 -55.87 2.49
CA LYS A 861 -76.96 -56.79 2.31
C LYS A 861 -76.64 -57.78 1.20
N SER A 862 -76.80 -59.05 1.51
CA SER A 862 -76.77 -60.13 0.53
C SER A 862 -78.14 -60.29 -0.11
N GLU A 863 -78.21 -60.25 -1.45
CA GLU A 863 -79.44 -60.54 -2.20
C GLU A 863 -79.22 -61.73 -3.14
N THR A 864 -80.05 -62.76 -3.01
CA THR A 864 -80.11 -63.86 -3.99
C THR A 864 -81.03 -63.44 -5.14
N PRO A 865 -80.58 -63.45 -6.40
CA PRO A 865 -81.45 -63.17 -7.52
C PRO A 865 -82.59 -64.19 -7.59
N SER A 866 -83.78 -63.74 -7.97
CA SER A 866 -85.00 -64.57 -8.01
C SER A 866 -84.95 -65.73 -9.01
N ASN A 867 -83.88 -65.85 -9.81
CA ASN A 867 -83.72 -66.84 -10.88
C ASN A 867 -82.43 -67.65 -10.68
N VAL A 868 -82.56 -68.82 -10.06
CA VAL A 868 -81.48 -69.68 -9.53
C VAL A 868 -80.57 -70.29 -10.62
N ASN A 869 -80.93 -70.14 -11.90
CA ASN A 869 -80.31 -70.89 -13.00
C ASN A 869 -79.21 -70.14 -13.77
N ASN A 870 -78.94 -68.85 -13.52
CA ASN A 870 -77.78 -68.19 -14.13
C ASN A 870 -77.40 -66.80 -13.55
N ALA A 871 -77.80 -66.48 -12.33
CA ALA A 871 -77.64 -65.13 -11.81
C ALA A 871 -76.63 -65.11 -10.66
N GLY A 872 -75.54 -64.34 -10.85
CA GLY A 872 -74.51 -64.09 -9.84
C GLY A 872 -75.10 -63.56 -8.53
N PHE A 873 -74.38 -63.74 -7.44
CA PHE A 873 -74.80 -63.29 -6.13
C PHE A 873 -74.50 -61.78 -5.95
N ASN A 874 -75.46 -61.02 -5.40
CA ASN A 874 -75.33 -59.58 -5.23
C ASN A 874 -75.04 -59.21 -3.78
N ILE A 875 -73.97 -58.45 -3.55
CA ILE A 875 -73.78 -57.70 -2.29
C ILE A 875 -74.04 -56.25 -2.57
N ASN A 876 -75.01 -55.71 -1.84
CA ASN A 876 -75.39 -54.32 -1.89
C ASN A 876 -74.85 -53.64 -0.64
N PHE A 877 -74.31 -52.43 -0.78
CA PHE A 877 -73.87 -51.63 0.35
C PHE A 877 -74.06 -50.15 0.07
N ASP A 878 -74.15 -49.41 1.15
CA ASP A 878 -74.20 -47.95 1.15
C ASP A 878 -72.79 -47.41 1.36
N TYR A 879 -72.41 -46.40 0.57
CA TYR A 879 -71.15 -45.68 0.78
C TYR A 879 -71.35 -44.19 1.03
N SER A 880 -70.50 -43.62 1.89
CA SER A 880 -70.29 -42.18 2.03
C SER A 880 -68.91 -41.82 1.49
N LEU A 881 -68.82 -40.71 0.75
CA LEU A 881 -67.57 -40.25 0.15
C LEU A 881 -67.43 -38.74 0.34
N ALA A 882 -66.48 -38.34 1.18
CA ALA A 882 -66.10 -36.95 1.38
C ALA A 882 -64.74 -36.68 0.71
N LYS A 883 -64.60 -35.54 0.03
CA LYS A 883 -63.35 -35.13 -0.64
C LYS A 883 -62.64 -34.04 0.17
N SER A 884 -61.32 -34.18 0.32
CA SER A 884 -60.43 -33.21 0.94
C SER A 884 -60.47 -31.86 0.21
N THR A 885 -60.37 -30.77 0.97
CA THR A 885 -60.37 -29.39 0.47
C THR A 885 -58.98 -28.86 0.13
N LEU A 886 -57.92 -29.65 0.38
CA LEU A 886 -56.54 -29.27 0.05
C LEU A 886 -56.28 -29.46 -1.46
N PRO A 887 -55.33 -28.71 -2.07
CA PRO A 887 -54.73 -29.07 -3.36
C PRO A 887 -53.99 -30.41 -3.24
N LEU A 888 -54.21 -31.29 -4.20
CA LEU A 888 -53.88 -32.72 -4.10
C LEU A 888 -53.01 -33.18 -5.28
N PRO A 889 -52.31 -34.33 -5.17
CA PRO A 889 -51.46 -34.86 -6.22
C PRO A 889 -52.15 -34.98 -7.59
N THR A 890 -51.40 -34.72 -8.67
CA THR A 890 -51.82 -34.72 -10.09
C THR A 890 -52.42 -36.02 -10.58
N SER A 891 -52.08 -37.15 -9.98
CA SER A 891 -52.63 -38.45 -10.36
C SER A 891 -53.97 -38.71 -9.68
N THR A 892 -55.04 -38.12 -10.22
CA THR A 892 -56.41 -38.26 -9.68
C THR A 892 -56.98 -39.68 -9.72
N ASN A 893 -56.31 -40.62 -10.37
CA ASN A 893 -56.70 -42.03 -10.48
C ASN A 893 -55.58 -42.99 -10.00
N LEU A 894 -54.67 -42.55 -9.12
CA LEU A 894 -53.63 -43.43 -8.59
C LEU A 894 -54.22 -44.57 -7.75
N HIS A 895 -55.27 -44.26 -6.99
CA HIS A 895 -55.90 -45.16 -6.03
C HIS A 895 -57.18 -45.76 -6.60
N LYS A 896 -57.44 -47.01 -6.26
CA LYS A 896 -58.73 -47.69 -6.45
C LYS A 896 -59.20 -48.28 -5.12
N LEU A 897 -60.50 -48.23 -4.90
CA LEU A 897 -61.12 -48.94 -3.79
C LEU A 897 -61.32 -50.40 -4.18
N VAL A 898 -60.90 -51.33 -3.35
CA VAL A 898 -61.17 -52.77 -3.54
C VAL A 898 -61.98 -53.29 -2.38
N VAL A 899 -63.14 -53.88 -2.69
CA VAL A 899 -63.94 -54.62 -1.72
C VAL A 899 -63.73 -56.11 -2.00
N GLU A 900 -63.19 -56.82 -1.02
CA GLU A 900 -62.98 -58.26 -1.03
C GLU A 900 -63.89 -58.93 -0.01
N ILE A 901 -64.61 -59.96 -0.43
CA ILE A 901 -65.30 -60.88 0.49
C ILE A 901 -64.46 -62.15 0.59
N THR A 902 -64.21 -62.56 1.83
CA THR A 902 -63.66 -63.87 2.16
C THR A 902 -64.74 -64.71 2.81
N ASP A 903 -65.07 -65.85 2.20
CA ASP A 903 -66.04 -66.79 2.75
C ASP A 903 -65.45 -67.69 3.85
N SER A 904 -66.28 -68.52 4.48
CA SER A 904 -65.82 -69.43 5.54
C SER A 904 -64.92 -70.57 5.04
N ALA A 905 -64.80 -70.77 3.72
CA ALA A 905 -63.86 -71.68 3.08
C ALA A 905 -62.54 -70.98 2.68
N SER A 906 -62.35 -69.72 3.10
CA SER A 906 -61.20 -68.86 2.76
C SER A 906 -61.09 -68.51 1.26
N LYS A 907 -62.17 -68.67 0.49
CA LYS A 907 -62.24 -68.24 -0.91
C LYS A 907 -62.47 -66.74 -0.97
N LYS A 908 -61.76 -66.06 -1.87
CA LYS A 908 -61.74 -64.60 -2.00
C LYS A 908 -62.41 -64.14 -3.29
N HIS A 909 -63.35 -63.20 -3.17
CA HIS A 909 -64.01 -62.54 -4.28
C HIS A 909 -63.81 -61.03 -4.17
N LYS A 910 -63.23 -60.39 -5.20
CA LYS A 910 -62.89 -58.96 -5.17
C LYS A 910 -63.56 -58.16 -6.27
N LYS A 911 -63.90 -56.91 -5.97
CA LYS A 911 -64.37 -55.91 -6.92
C LYS A 911 -63.58 -54.60 -6.74
N GLU A 912 -63.10 -54.06 -7.85
CA GLU A 912 -62.44 -52.76 -7.90
C GLU A 912 -63.42 -51.65 -8.26
N PHE A 913 -63.24 -50.48 -7.67
CA PHE A 913 -63.96 -49.25 -7.99
C PHE A 913 -62.96 -48.12 -8.22
N ASP A 914 -63.08 -47.47 -9.37
CA ASP A 914 -62.39 -46.21 -9.65
C ASP A 914 -63.14 -45.05 -8.96
N PHE A 915 -62.44 -44.21 -8.21
CA PHE A 915 -63.08 -43.11 -7.47
C PHE A 915 -63.79 -42.08 -8.35
N LYS A 916 -63.37 -41.95 -9.62
CA LYS A 916 -64.01 -41.08 -10.61
C LYS A 916 -65.44 -41.54 -10.95
N ASP A 917 -65.74 -42.82 -10.75
CA ASP A 917 -67.05 -43.42 -11.00
C ASP A 917 -67.96 -43.34 -9.77
N LEU A 918 -67.46 -42.82 -8.64
CA LEU A 918 -68.20 -42.61 -7.39
C LEU A 918 -68.63 -41.14 -7.25
N THR A 919 -69.85 -40.92 -6.75
CA THR A 919 -70.37 -39.58 -6.47
C THR A 919 -69.95 -39.09 -5.09
N VAL A 920 -69.39 -37.88 -5.00
CA VAL A 920 -69.01 -37.21 -3.73
C VAL A 920 -70.24 -36.54 -3.11
N GLY A 921 -70.51 -36.78 -1.83
CA GLY A 921 -71.66 -36.18 -1.13
C GLY A 921 -71.92 -36.77 0.26
N ALA A 922 -72.75 -36.06 1.05
CA ALA A 922 -73.05 -36.41 2.44
C ALA A 922 -74.08 -37.56 2.60
N GLY A 923 -74.58 -38.13 1.51
CA GLY A 923 -75.62 -39.17 1.52
C GLY A 923 -75.10 -40.54 1.07
N SER A 924 -75.62 -41.60 1.70
CA SER A 924 -75.41 -42.98 1.28
C SER A 924 -75.89 -43.19 -0.15
N THR A 925 -74.97 -43.52 -1.06
CA THR A 925 -75.30 -43.92 -2.44
C THR A 925 -75.18 -45.44 -2.56
N PHE A 926 -76.12 -46.05 -3.27
CA PHE A 926 -76.25 -47.50 -3.39
C PHE A 926 -75.38 -48.03 -4.55
N ILE A 927 -74.55 -49.04 -4.29
CA ILE A 927 -73.80 -49.76 -5.33
C ILE A 927 -74.11 -51.25 -5.24
N PRO A 928 -74.73 -51.85 -6.27
CA PRO A 928 -74.84 -53.30 -6.36
C PRO A 928 -73.51 -53.89 -6.85
N ILE A 929 -72.95 -54.85 -6.11
CA ILE A 929 -71.85 -55.69 -6.60
C ILE A 929 -72.40 -57.05 -7.00
N THR A 930 -72.44 -57.33 -8.29
CA THR A 930 -72.64 -58.70 -8.78
C THR A 930 -71.30 -59.40 -8.86
N PHE A 931 -71.11 -60.45 -8.07
CA PHE A 931 -69.97 -61.35 -8.21
C PHE A 931 -70.33 -62.48 -9.17
N ALA A 932 -69.42 -62.80 -10.10
CA ALA A 932 -69.54 -64.00 -10.91
C ALA A 932 -69.46 -65.22 -9.98
N THR A 933 -70.54 -65.97 -9.91
CA THR A 933 -70.63 -67.20 -9.15
C THR A 933 -70.06 -68.35 -9.98
N ASP A 934 -69.13 -69.12 -9.44
CA ASP A 934 -68.92 -70.48 -9.91
C ASP A 934 -69.90 -71.43 -9.22
N ASN A 935 -70.10 -72.62 -9.80
CA ASN A 935 -71.05 -73.61 -9.28
C ASN A 935 -70.76 -74.00 -7.82
N GLU A 936 -69.50 -73.96 -7.39
CA GLU A 936 -69.07 -74.24 -6.01
C GLU A 936 -69.55 -73.16 -5.02
N PHE A 937 -69.47 -71.87 -5.39
CA PHE A 937 -69.95 -70.79 -4.53
C PHE A 937 -71.48 -70.76 -4.42
N ILE A 938 -72.20 -71.15 -5.49
CA ILE A 938 -73.67 -71.33 -5.45
C ILE A 938 -74.04 -72.48 -4.50
N GLU A 939 -73.33 -73.60 -4.54
CA GLU A 939 -73.55 -74.72 -3.60
C GLU A 939 -73.20 -74.34 -2.15
N PHE A 940 -72.15 -73.54 -1.95
CA PHE A 940 -71.76 -73.04 -0.63
C PHE A 940 -72.84 -72.18 0.03
N ILE A 941 -73.42 -71.21 -0.70
CA ILE A 941 -74.55 -70.36 -0.22
C ILE A 941 -75.79 -71.22 0.08
N LYS A 942 -76.11 -72.19 -0.80
CA LYS A 942 -77.28 -73.06 -0.66
C LYS A 942 -77.19 -74.02 0.53
N ASN A 943 -76.00 -74.55 0.84
CA ASN A 943 -75.82 -75.60 1.85
C ASN A 943 -75.57 -75.08 3.28
N ASN A 944 -75.27 -73.78 3.46
CA ASN A 944 -74.85 -73.22 4.75
C ASN A 944 -75.66 -71.99 5.21
N GLY A 945 -76.94 -71.94 4.83
CA GLY A 945 -77.82 -70.79 5.07
C GLY A 945 -77.90 -70.34 6.54
N SER A 946 -77.89 -69.01 6.72
CA SER A 946 -78.19 -68.24 7.94
C SER A 946 -77.15 -68.18 9.06
N SER A 947 -76.22 -69.14 9.22
CA SER A 947 -75.29 -69.16 10.37
C SER A 947 -73.82 -68.84 10.05
N ASN A 948 -73.43 -68.76 8.78
CA ASN A 948 -72.03 -68.53 8.44
C ASN A 948 -71.69 -67.02 8.37
N SER A 949 -70.56 -66.65 8.94
CA SER A 949 -69.98 -65.32 8.78
C SER A 949 -69.12 -65.25 7.52
N TYR A 950 -69.09 -64.10 6.87
CA TYR A 950 -68.09 -63.76 5.86
C TYR A 950 -67.34 -62.51 6.31
N THR A 951 -66.09 -62.39 5.90
CA THR A 951 -65.28 -61.22 6.22
C THR A 951 -65.27 -60.29 5.01
N ILE A 952 -65.57 -59.02 5.24
CA ILE A 952 -65.40 -57.96 4.26
C ILE A 952 -64.08 -57.27 4.55
N ASN A 953 -63.17 -57.33 3.58
CA ASN A 953 -61.92 -56.58 3.59
C ASN A 953 -62.02 -55.45 2.58
N VAL A 954 -61.64 -54.26 3.01
CA VAL A 954 -61.58 -53.08 2.16
C VAL A 954 -60.11 -52.69 2.01
N TYR A 955 -59.65 -52.64 0.77
CA TYR A 955 -58.28 -52.27 0.44
C TYR A 955 -58.24 -50.97 -0.37
N ASP A 956 -57.15 -50.23 -0.18
CA ASP A 956 -56.65 -49.29 -1.18
C ASP A 956 -55.74 -50.06 -2.14
N GLN A 957 -55.91 -49.83 -3.44
CA GLN A 957 -55.11 -50.44 -4.48
C GLN A 957 -54.42 -49.37 -5.33
N ILE A 958 -53.11 -49.54 -5.52
CA ILE A 958 -52.29 -48.75 -6.44
C ILE A 958 -51.73 -49.69 -7.51
N THR A 959 -51.68 -49.22 -8.75
CA THR A 959 -51.09 -49.97 -9.88
C THR A 959 -49.92 -49.19 -10.46
N THR A 960 -48.74 -49.79 -10.49
CA THR A 960 -47.54 -49.25 -11.17
C THR A 960 -47.08 -50.25 -12.23
N GLY A 961 -47.01 -49.80 -13.49
CA GLY A 961 -46.72 -50.70 -14.62
C GLY A 961 -47.75 -51.84 -14.71
N THR A 962 -47.30 -53.08 -14.52
CA THR A 962 -48.13 -54.29 -14.51
C THR A 962 -48.39 -54.85 -13.11
N GLU A 963 -47.76 -54.29 -12.06
CA GLU A 963 -47.86 -54.80 -10.69
C GLU A 963 -48.97 -54.08 -9.91
N VAL A 964 -49.67 -54.84 -9.07
CA VAL A 964 -50.80 -54.38 -8.26
C VAL A 964 -50.40 -54.44 -6.80
N TYR A 965 -50.51 -53.31 -6.13
CA TYR A 965 -50.15 -53.14 -4.73
C TYR A 965 -51.41 -52.86 -3.92
N THR A 966 -51.58 -53.54 -2.79
CA THR A 966 -52.79 -53.39 -1.95
C THR A 966 -52.44 -53.11 -0.50
N LYS A 967 -53.23 -52.26 0.14
CA LYS A 967 -53.16 -51.98 1.58
C LYS A 967 -54.53 -52.21 2.20
N LEU A 968 -54.60 -53.04 3.23
CA LEU A 968 -55.84 -53.27 3.98
C LEU A 968 -56.18 -52.02 4.80
N LEU A 969 -57.36 -51.46 4.60
CA LEU A 969 -57.86 -50.27 5.30
C LEU A 969 -58.90 -50.60 6.37
N GLY A 970 -59.67 -51.65 6.14
CA GLY A 970 -60.72 -52.06 7.05
C GLY A 970 -61.08 -53.52 6.86
N SER A 971 -61.47 -54.17 7.94
CA SER A 971 -61.93 -55.55 7.94
C SER A 971 -63.05 -55.70 8.95
N THR A 972 -64.16 -56.28 8.54
CA THR A 972 -65.29 -56.53 9.42
C THR A 972 -65.98 -57.84 9.09
N ASN A 973 -66.51 -58.51 10.11
CA ASN A 973 -67.28 -59.75 9.92
C ASN A 973 -68.75 -59.40 9.77
N ASN A 974 -69.37 -59.94 8.73
CA ASN A 974 -70.81 -59.86 8.49
C ASN A 974 -71.42 -61.26 8.47
N THR A 975 -72.72 -61.33 8.66
CA THR A 975 -73.51 -62.56 8.53
C THR A 975 -74.37 -62.47 7.28
N TRP A 976 -74.60 -63.60 6.63
CA TRP A 976 -75.53 -63.69 5.50
C TRP A 976 -76.95 -63.35 5.96
N THR A 977 -77.53 -62.30 5.39
CA THR A 977 -78.95 -61.95 5.60
C THR A 977 -79.74 -62.40 4.38
N TYR A 978 -80.71 -63.29 4.58
CA TYR A 978 -81.61 -63.77 3.53
C TYR A 978 -82.75 -62.80 3.28
#